data_AF-A0A1K1P701-F1
#
_entry.id   AF-A0A1K1P701-F1
#
_cell.length_a   1.000
_cell.length_b   1.000
_cell.length_c   1.000
_cell.angle_alpha   90.00
_cell.angle_beta   90.00
_cell.angle_gamma   90.00
#
_symmetry.space_group_name_H-M   'P 1'
#
loop_
_entity.id
_entity.type
_entity.pdbx_description
1 polymer ?
#
loop_
_entity_poly.entity_id
_entity_poly.type
_entity_poly.pdbx_seq_one_letter_code
_entity_poly.pdbx_strand_id
1 'polypeptide(L)'
;MSIFDFSQTPPVLSHDWQVFQQFVGNIGAFTYIAKDKAAYLDSAACHMLGCPSEKINEFEFFNLLEKISKCPVEGQKHIYKFTDGNTTRFIKMNIYESSDEWLGFIQDFTRQMTELSDKKAFVEYDPITRLPSFPSFSQKIKQILPDVQHGCLATIYINGIDKLGSYLTVDNTNNCITSVAEALKGFASDTLIIGSKSNYEICVFFRDSDKMSIYNILNSMDEAVQNCILTDDFGEIIDISDKSRISLSIGCASYPEEASDFNMLVNYSEFALFEAKASKRAVINWFSEENYVHEKDSYRNAQTFSRIVQENLLTYHLQPIVETQKGEIVGYEALMRTIGDIKMTPNQILKIAAAQNDLYAIEKLTFFNVMKLLSDNQQVFENRKLFINCLSNNLLSDEDFNELYLTYGELLEKTVIEIVEESAATAESIETLKKRCGFAHTTLAIDDYGTGYSNSSNLLHYSPDYIKIDRSLISDIQNDLKKQQLVTSVIEFCHENQLKSLAEGVETVQELKTVIRLGVDLVQGYYTSKPKPLLLNSISADIKDEIIKTNLETRPDGVKKIYAAQNDTELDLLKLALEKYTDIHIYQSKLTIVGDPDKPVKMNISIMDNHSCELTLKNVNMISGNSKPTISVGEYARLELNVVKSNKLSYSGIYVPMGSQFVLGGKGDLTIDCYASEGIGIGNDYDHGYGDIIVDFSGNLEIISNSIDSMCIGGGHNDDDSDIDLRSGNIKIFMYSHNGLAVGSFNGDANIEIGENCKLDITISGIKVTGIGSCKGISTISSGADITMSCTGAQAVGIGVLEEGEGSIYIKQGTINMKMRSGKHSCIGAMKGSVNTKIKNAEITIDSEGDEVTGIGDALGSGNLTIIDSKVSMTVNAGNPKDIGTSSGDVQIQNSTVSSLVNNKRITYAST
;
A
#
# COMPACT_ATOMS: atom_id res chain seq x y z
N MET A 1 -27.52 15.93 18.23
CA MET A 1 -28.47 16.58 19.17
C MET A 1 -29.52 17.30 18.34
N SER A 2 -30.81 17.12 18.63
CA SER A 2 -31.88 17.87 17.93
C SER A 2 -31.98 19.28 18.50
N ILE A 3 -31.95 20.30 17.65
CA ILE A 3 -32.05 21.73 18.04
C ILE A 3 -33.45 22.05 18.56
N PHE A 4 -34.46 21.37 18.01
CA PHE A 4 -35.84 21.44 18.44
C PHE A 4 -36.24 20.13 19.11
N ASP A 5 -36.80 20.21 20.31
CA ASP A 5 -37.48 19.11 20.98
C ASP A 5 -38.90 18.99 20.44
N PHE A 6 -39.07 18.08 19.47
CA PHE A 6 -40.36 17.78 18.85
C PHE A 6 -41.29 16.93 19.72
N SER A 7 -40.85 16.49 20.91
CA SER A 7 -41.73 15.79 21.86
C SER A 7 -42.73 16.74 22.54
N GLN A 8 -42.55 18.05 22.38
CA GLN A 8 -43.42 19.11 22.87
C GLN A 8 -44.10 19.83 21.71
N THR A 9 -45.33 20.34 21.92
CA THR A 9 -46.09 21.03 20.87
C THR A 9 -46.58 22.39 21.38
N PRO A 10 -46.04 23.53 20.87
CA PRO A 10 -45.05 23.63 19.79
C PRO A 10 -43.65 23.12 20.20
N PRO A 11 -42.78 22.76 19.24
CA PRO A 11 -41.42 22.31 19.52
C PRO A 11 -40.64 23.36 20.29
N VAL A 12 -39.95 22.95 21.36
CA VAL A 12 -39.17 23.85 22.22
C VAL A 12 -37.69 23.71 21.89
N LEU A 13 -36.94 24.81 21.95
CA LEU A 13 -35.49 24.77 21.72
C LEU A 13 -34.80 23.92 22.78
N SER A 14 -33.79 23.15 22.37
CA SER A 14 -32.98 22.39 23.31
C SER A 14 -32.20 23.34 24.24
N HIS A 15 -31.97 22.91 25.47
CA HIS A 15 -31.22 23.68 26.46
C HIS A 15 -29.82 24.05 25.97
N ASP A 16 -29.14 23.11 25.30
CA ASP A 16 -27.81 23.31 24.73
C ASP A 16 -27.80 24.38 23.63
N TRP A 17 -28.86 24.46 22.81
CA TRP A 17 -29.00 25.51 21.79
C TRP A 17 -29.24 26.88 22.41
N GLN A 18 -30.05 26.96 23.46
CA GLN A 18 -30.29 28.21 24.19
C GLN A 18 -29.01 28.74 24.84
N VAL A 19 -28.20 27.85 25.44
CA VAL A 19 -26.89 28.22 25.99
C VAL A 19 -25.93 28.66 24.87
N PHE A 20 -25.86 27.94 23.75
CA PHE A 20 -25.04 28.31 22.59
C PHE A 20 -25.40 29.70 22.03
N GLN A 21 -26.68 30.04 21.92
CA GLN A 21 -27.12 31.36 21.46
C GLN A 21 -26.69 32.50 22.39
N GLN A 22 -26.57 32.25 23.69
CA GLN A 22 -26.06 33.26 24.63
C GLN A 22 -24.58 33.58 24.41
N PHE A 23 -23.79 32.65 23.87
CA PHE A 23 -22.37 32.85 23.57
C PHE A 23 -22.13 33.45 22.18
N VAL A 24 -22.92 33.08 21.17
CA VAL A 24 -22.67 33.48 19.77
C VAL A 24 -23.49 34.71 19.35
N GLY A 25 -24.63 34.99 19.99
CA GLY A 25 -25.40 36.24 19.93
C GLY A 25 -26.02 36.65 18.58
N ASN A 26 -25.50 36.16 17.45
CA ASN A 26 -25.88 36.57 16.09
C ASN A 26 -26.35 35.40 15.21
N ILE A 27 -26.74 34.26 15.78
CA ILE A 27 -27.17 33.06 15.06
C ILE A 27 -28.58 32.59 15.49
N GLY A 28 -29.38 32.16 14.52
CA GLY A 28 -30.68 31.54 14.70
C GLY A 28 -30.83 30.28 13.85
N ALA A 29 -31.78 29.42 14.22
CA ALA A 29 -32.08 28.19 13.51
C ALA A 29 -33.56 28.10 13.11
N PHE A 30 -33.82 27.34 12.06
CA PHE A 30 -35.15 26.92 11.67
C PHE A 30 -35.18 25.44 11.29
N THR A 31 -36.35 24.83 11.40
CA THR A 31 -36.64 23.52 10.86
C THR A 31 -37.95 23.52 10.08
N TYR A 32 -37.97 22.98 8.87
CA TYR A 32 -39.20 22.76 8.10
C TYR A 32 -39.54 21.27 8.12
N ILE A 33 -40.78 20.95 8.45
CA ILE A 33 -41.28 19.58 8.52
C ILE A 33 -42.32 19.40 7.43
N ALA A 34 -42.03 18.54 6.45
CA ALA A 34 -42.89 18.33 5.28
C ALA A 34 -44.28 17.78 5.67
N LYS A 35 -44.33 16.93 6.70
CA LYS A 35 -45.58 16.38 7.26
C LYS A 35 -46.49 17.46 7.87
N ASP A 36 -45.89 18.46 8.51
CA ASP A 36 -46.61 19.55 9.19
C ASP A 36 -46.95 20.70 8.24
N LYS A 37 -46.34 20.73 7.04
CA LYS A 37 -46.41 21.84 6.09
C LYS A 37 -46.15 23.19 6.75
N ALA A 38 -45.17 23.22 7.64
CA ALA A 38 -44.81 24.39 8.42
C ALA A 38 -43.33 24.39 8.73
N ALA A 39 -42.77 25.60 8.87
CA ALA A 39 -41.45 25.83 9.40
C ALA A 39 -41.55 26.41 10.80
N TYR A 40 -40.67 25.93 11.68
CA TYR A 40 -40.48 26.39 13.04
C TYR A 40 -39.15 27.12 13.12
N LEU A 41 -39.16 28.37 13.57
CA LEU A 41 -38.00 29.24 13.66
C LEU A 41 -37.80 29.62 15.12
N ASP A 42 -36.56 29.71 15.57
CA ASP A 42 -36.30 30.34 16.85
C ASP A 42 -36.48 31.86 16.80
N SER A 43 -36.49 32.49 17.97
CA SER A 43 -36.70 33.93 18.12
C SER A 43 -35.62 34.76 17.41
N ALA A 44 -34.38 34.29 17.39
CA ALA A 44 -33.27 34.96 16.70
C ALA A 44 -33.44 34.92 15.17
N ALA A 45 -33.79 33.76 14.61
CA ALA A 45 -34.09 33.59 13.20
C ALA A 45 -35.33 34.40 12.78
N CYS A 46 -36.38 34.42 13.60
CA CYS A 46 -37.55 35.27 13.36
C CYS A 46 -37.19 36.75 13.28
N HIS A 47 -36.36 37.23 14.22
CA HIS A 47 -35.92 38.62 14.24
C HIS A 47 -35.01 38.98 13.06
N MET A 48 -34.12 38.08 12.64
CA MET A 48 -33.23 38.31 11.49
C MET A 48 -33.98 38.33 10.16
N LEU A 49 -35.01 37.49 10.04
CA LEU A 49 -35.78 37.30 8.81
C LEU A 49 -37.06 38.14 8.72
N GLY A 50 -37.44 38.82 9.81
CA GLY A 50 -38.69 39.60 9.86
C GLY A 50 -39.96 38.74 9.90
N CYS A 51 -39.87 37.51 10.43
CA CYS A 51 -41.03 36.62 10.51
C CYS A 51 -41.99 37.05 11.63
N PRO A 52 -43.31 37.03 11.41
CA PRO A 52 -44.31 37.46 12.39
C PRO A 52 -44.51 36.47 13.54
N SER A 53 -44.05 35.22 13.39
CA SER A 53 -44.19 34.15 14.38
C SER A 53 -43.10 33.09 14.22
N GLU A 54 -42.81 32.40 15.33
CA GLU A 54 -41.90 31.24 15.41
C GLU A 54 -42.42 30.00 14.68
N LYS A 55 -43.65 30.05 14.15
CA LYS A 55 -44.20 29.06 13.23
C LYS A 55 -44.80 29.78 12.03
N ILE A 56 -44.37 29.42 10.84
CA ILE A 56 -44.91 29.93 9.56
C ILE A 56 -45.33 28.77 8.67
N ASN A 57 -46.29 29.00 7.79
CA ASN A 57 -46.75 27.94 6.89
C ASN A 57 -45.79 27.71 5.72
N GLU A 58 -45.93 26.56 5.07
CA GLU A 58 -45.11 26.13 3.92
C GLU A 58 -44.97 27.21 2.83
N PHE A 59 -46.07 27.90 2.49
CA PHE A 59 -46.05 28.91 1.44
C PHE A 59 -45.27 30.17 1.86
N GLU A 60 -45.42 30.60 3.11
CA GLU A 60 -44.65 31.72 3.68
C GLU A 60 -43.16 31.40 3.75
N PHE A 61 -42.82 30.18 4.19
CA PHE A 61 -41.45 29.71 4.33
C PHE A 61 -40.72 29.65 2.99
N PHE A 62 -41.32 29.03 1.96
CA PHE A 62 -40.66 28.92 0.66
C PHE A 62 -40.55 30.27 -0.07
N ASN A 63 -41.53 31.17 0.07
CA ASN A 63 -41.40 32.54 -0.45
C ASN A 63 -40.27 33.31 0.22
N LEU A 64 -40.07 33.11 1.53
CA LEU A 64 -38.97 33.73 2.27
C LEU A 64 -37.61 33.22 1.77
N LEU A 65 -37.44 31.92 1.59
CA LEU A 65 -36.22 31.34 1.02
C LEU A 65 -35.95 31.83 -0.41
N GLU A 66 -36.98 31.94 -1.24
CA GLU A 66 -36.87 32.49 -2.60
C GLU A 66 -36.45 33.98 -2.58
N LYS A 67 -36.99 34.77 -1.64
CA LYS A 67 -36.62 36.18 -1.48
C LYS A 67 -35.15 36.36 -1.06
N ILE A 68 -34.65 35.50 -0.18
CA ILE A 68 -33.24 35.53 0.29
C ILE A 68 -32.30 35.09 -0.84
N SER A 69 -32.60 33.98 -1.52
CA SER A 69 -31.75 33.41 -2.56
C SER A 69 -31.60 34.28 -3.81
N LYS A 70 -32.51 35.24 -4.05
CA LYS A 70 -32.46 36.17 -5.19
C LYS A 70 -31.33 37.21 -5.15
N CYS A 71 -30.71 37.45 -3.99
CA CYS A 71 -29.69 38.48 -3.81
C CYS A 71 -28.38 37.93 -3.19
N PRO A 72 -27.67 37.00 -3.84
CA PRO A 72 -26.39 36.50 -3.34
C PRO A 72 -25.31 37.59 -3.39
N VAL A 73 -24.38 37.56 -2.44
CA VAL A 73 -23.19 38.43 -2.44
C VAL A 73 -22.11 37.79 -3.32
N GLU A 74 -21.70 38.49 -4.37
CA GLU A 74 -20.71 38.00 -5.34
C GLU A 74 -19.37 37.67 -4.65
N GLY A 75 -18.84 36.47 -4.90
CA GLY A 75 -17.58 35.99 -4.32
C GLY A 75 -17.66 35.46 -2.88
N GLN A 76 -18.84 35.46 -2.25
CA GLN A 76 -19.05 34.96 -0.88
C GLN A 76 -20.06 33.81 -0.87
N LYS A 77 -19.63 32.61 -0.47
CA LYS A 77 -20.49 31.42 -0.48
C LYS A 77 -21.52 31.50 0.65
N HIS A 78 -22.79 31.24 0.33
CA HIS A 78 -23.90 31.20 1.30
C HIS A 78 -24.24 32.52 2.00
N ILE A 79 -23.79 33.67 1.49
CA ILE A 79 -24.12 35.00 2.03
C ILE A 79 -25.07 35.73 1.07
N TYR A 80 -26.16 36.26 1.62
CA TYR A 80 -27.22 36.91 0.87
C TYR A 80 -27.54 38.29 1.45
N LYS A 81 -27.81 39.26 0.58
CA LYS A 81 -28.30 40.58 0.98
C LYS A 81 -29.82 40.51 1.14
N PHE A 82 -30.30 40.59 2.38
CA PHE A 82 -31.72 40.53 2.70
C PHE A 82 -32.23 41.91 3.13
N THR A 83 -33.31 42.37 2.49
CA THR A 83 -33.96 43.63 2.84
C THR A 83 -35.38 43.37 3.31
N ASP A 84 -35.67 43.79 4.54
CA ASP A 84 -37.00 43.76 5.13
C ASP A 84 -37.38 45.14 5.68
N GLY A 85 -38.47 45.70 5.15
CA GLY A 85 -38.82 47.11 5.35
C GLY A 85 -37.68 48.07 4.97
N ASN A 86 -37.25 48.90 5.94
CA ASN A 86 -36.13 49.85 5.78
C ASN A 86 -34.78 49.28 6.23
N THR A 87 -34.73 48.04 6.72
CA THR A 87 -33.51 47.42 7.26
C THR A 87 -32.91 46.49 6.21
N THR A 88 -31.63 46.70 5.89
CA THR A 88 -30.86 45.79 5.03
C THR A 88 -29.83 45.07 5.89
N ARG A 89 -29.81 43.75 5.80
CA ARG A 89 -28.88 42.87 6.50
C ARG A 89 -28.16 41.97 5.50
N PHE A 90 -26.94 41.56 5.84
CA PHE A 90 -26.26 40.46 5.15
C PHE A 90 -26.44 39.21 5.99
N ILE A 91 -27.03 38.17 5.40
CA ILE A 91 -27.40 36.95 6.11
C ILE A 91 -26.61 35.79 5.51
N LYS A 92 -25.85 35.10 6.37
CA LYS A 92 -25.24 33.82 6.00
C LYS A 92 -26.24 32.71 6.32
N MET A 93 -26.58 31.89 5.33
CA MET A 93 -27.63 30.87 5.46
C MET A 93 -27.16 29.51 4.92
N ASN A 94 -27.17 28.50 5.78
CA ASN A 94 -26.87 27.10 5.45
C ASN A 94 -28.13 26.27 5.69
N ILE A 95 -28.47 25.39 4.74
CA ILE A 95 -29.66 24.51 4.82
C ILE A 95 -29.19 23.08 4.57
N TYR A 96 -29.63 22.17 5.43
CA TYR A 96 -29.42 20.73 5.32
C TYR A 96 -30.79 20.09 5.06
N GLU A 97 -30.94 19.48 3.88
CA GLU A 97 -32.19 18.88 3.44
C GLU A 97 -32.17 17.36 3.67
N SER A 98 -33.20 16.82 4.33
CA SER A 98 -33.51 15.39 4.37
C SER A 98 -34.86 15.12 3.69
N SER A 99 -35.25 13.85 3.52
CA SER A 99 -36.48 13.47 2.83
C SER A 99 -37.76 14.05 3.45
N ASP A 100 -37.77 14.27 4.77
CA ASP A 100 -38.98 14.66 5.52
C ASP A 100 -38.80 15.94 6.34
N GLU A 101 -37.56 16.40 6.57
CA GLU A 101 -37.24 17.57 7.39
C GLU A 101 -36.06 18.36 6.83
N TRP A 102 -36.12 19.70 6.89
CA TRP A 102 -35.03 20.58 6.51
C TRP A 102 -34.56 21.37 7.72
N LEU A 103 -33.26 21.35 8.00
CA LEU A 103 -32.67 22.12 9.10
C LEU A 103 -31.82 23.25 8.54
N GLY A 104 -32.11 24.48 8.95
CA GLY A 104 -31.36 25.65 8.50
C GLY A 104 -30.78 26.48 9.63
N PHE A 105 -29.62 27.06 9.37
CA PHE A 105 -28.92 27.99 10.26
C PHE A 105 -28.75 29.34 9.57
N ILE A 106 -28.98 30.40 10.33
CA ILE A 106 -29.01 31.78 9.84
C ILE A 106 -28.14 32.62 10.77
N GLN A 107 -27.19 33.36 10.20
CA GLN A 107 -26.32 34.25 10.95
C GLN A 107 -26.36 35.66 10.37
N ASP A 108 -26.46 36.68 11.22
CA ASP A 108 -26.33 38.08 10.82
C ASP A 108 -24.86 38.43 10.58
N PHE A 109 -24.50 38.57 9.31
CA PHE A 109 -23.16 38.84 8.80
C PHE A 109 -22.96 40.32 8.41
N THR A 110 -23.89 41.19 8.83
CA THR A 110 -23.90 42.61 8.42
C THR A 110 -22.66 43.36 8.87
N ARG A 111 -22.21 43.12 10.11
CA ARG A 111 -21.01 43.78 10.67
C ARG A 111 -19.75 43.45 9.87
N GLN A 112 -19.48 42.17 9.59
CA GLN A 112 -18.31 41.74 8.81
C GLN A 112 -18.35 42.27 7.37
N MET A 113 -19.54 42.31 6.75
CA MET A 113 -19.70 42.88 5.40
C MET A 113 -19.54 44.40 5.37
N THR A 114 -19.94 45.10 6.44
CA THR A 114 -19.76 46.55 6.58
C THR A 114 -18.28 46.87 6.78
N GLU A 115 -17.58 46.09 7.60
CA GLU A 115 -16.11 46.16 7.81
C GLU A 115 -15.34 45.88 6.50
N LEU A 116 -15.78 44.93 5.67
CA LEU A 116 -15.18 44.67 4.34
C LEU A 116 -15.39 45.82 3.33
N SER A 117 -16.40 46.67 3.52
CA SER A 117 -16.75 47.77 2.62
C SER A 117 -16.00 49.09 2.91
N ASP A 118 -15.42 49.24 4.10
CA ASP A 118 -14.72 50.46 4.56
C ASP A 118 -13.21 50.51 4.24
N LYS A 119 -12.80 49.94 3.09
CA LYS A 119 -11.38 49.82 2.67
C LYS A 119 -10.55 51.12 2.64
N LYS A 120 -11.15 52.31 2.66
CA LYS A 120 -10.40 53.59 2.71
C LYS A 120 -9.89 53.94 4.12
N ALA A 121 -10.59 53.54 5.18
CA ALA A 121 -10.18 53.81 6.56
C ALA A 121 -9.05 52.89 7.04
N PHE A 122 -9.08 51.61 6.64
CA PHE A 122 -8.04 50.60 6.98
C PHE A 122 -6.66 50.88 6.36
N VAL A 123 -6.61 51.68 5.29
CA VAL A 123 -5.33 52.09 4.68
C VAL A 123 -4.68 53.19 5.51
N GLU A 124 -5.45 53.99 6.26
CA GLU A 124 -4.93 55.13 7.02
C GLU A 124 -4.61 54.76 8.48
N TYR A 125 -5.43 53.92 9.10
CA TYR A 125 -5.27 53.46 10.49
C TYR A 125 -5.38 51.93 10.62
N ASP A 126 -4.61 51.37 11.56
CA ASP A 126 -4.67 49.96 11.92
C ASP A 126 -5.92 49.67 12.81
N PRO A 127 -6.71 48.62 12.53
CA PRO A 127 -8.01 48.43 13.15
C PRO A 127 -7.97 48.04 14.63
N ILE A 128 -6.88 47.42 15.09
CA ILE A 128 -6.73 47.00 16.48
C ILE A 128 -6.10 48.13 17.29
N THR A 129 -4.90 48.57 16.88
CA THR A 129 -4.15 49.59 17.63
C THR A 129 -4.72 50.99 17.51
N ARG A 130 -5.54 51.27 16.48
CA ARG A 130 -6.07 52.61 16.14
C ARG A 130 -4.98 53.67 15.92
N LEU A 131 -3.74 53.23 15.66
CA LEU A 131 -2.61 54.06 15.28
C LEU A 131 -2.56 54.18 13.74
N PRO A 132 -1.88 55.20 13.18
CA PRO A 132 -1.62 55.27 11.75
C PRO A 132 -1.02 53.96 11.24
N SER A 133 -1.55 53.40 10.15
CA SER A 133 -1.06 52.15 9.57
C SER A 133 0.38 52.32 9.08
N PHE A 134 1.13 51.22 8.92
CA PHE A 134 2.52 51.30 8.45
C PHE A 134 2.66 52.01 7.09
N PRO A 135 1.80 51.77 6.08
CA PRO A 135 1.81 52.54 4.84
C PRO A 135 1.62 54.05 5.06
N SER A 136 0.65 54.43 5.89
CA SER A 136 0.36 55.84 6.21
C SER A 136 1.51 56.51 6.96
N PHE A 137 2.03 55.84 7.99
CA PHE A 137 3.21 56.25 8.74
C PHE A 137 4.44 56.42 7.82
N SER A 138 4.76 55.40 7.02
CA SER A 138 5.89 55.39 6.09
C SER A 138 5.83 56.53 5.09
N GLN A 139 4.64 56.77 4.50
CA GLN A 139 4.43 57.88 3.58
C GLN A 139 4.66 59.24 4.26
N LYS A 140 4.12 59.43 5.47
CA LYS A 140 4.29 60.67 6.24
C LYS A 140 5.75 60.92 6.59
N ILE A 141 6.47 59.91 7.07
CA ILE A 141 7.90 60.05 7.41
C ILE A 141 8.73 60.34 6.16
N LYS A 142 8.53 59.61 5.06
CA LYS A 142 9.25 59.85 3.79
C LYS A 142 9.07 61.28 3.25
N GLN A 143 7.93 61.90 3.50
CA GLN A 143 7.67 63.29 3.10
C GLN A 143 8.43 64.30 3.96
N ILE A 144 8.53 64.08 5.27
CA ILE A 144 9.18 65.03 6.19
C ILE A 144 10.68 64.81 6.35
N LEU A 145 11.18 63.58 6.11
CA LEU A 145 12.58 63.18 6.34
C LEU A 145 13.63 64.08 5.68
N PRO A 146 13.43 64.61 4.45
CA PRO A 146 14.38 65.55 3.84
C PRO A 146 14.58 66.86 4.61
N ASP A 147 13.58 67.27 5.41
CA ASP A 147 13.58 68.52 6.19
C ASP A 147 13.98 68.33 7.67
N VAL A 148 14.39 67.11 8.05
CA VAL A 148 14.82 66.75 9.40
C VAL A 148 16.35 66.79 9.49
N GLN A 149 16.91 67.50 10.48
CA GLN A 149 18.36 67.57 10.67
C GLN A 149 18.90 66.34 11.39
N HIS A 150 18.21 65.93 12.45
CA HIS A 150 18.51 64.72 13.21
C HIS A 150 17.21 63.96 13.49
N GLY A 151 17.14 62.70 13.09
CA GLY A 151 15.97 61.86 13.31
C GLY A 151 16.35 60.52 13.94
N CYS A 152 15.41 59.88 14.63
CA CYS A 152 15.59 58.53 15.12
C CYS A 152 14.32 57.73 14.87
N LEU A 153 14.45 56.53 14.32
CA LEU A 153 13.36 55.56 14.23
C LEU A 153 13.56 54.49 15.30
N ALA A 154 12.57 54.34 16.17
CA ALA A 154 12.47 53.23 17.11
C ALA A 154 11.41 52.24 16.61
N THR A 155 11.78 50.97 16.44
CA THR A 155 10.85 49.85 16.25
C THR A 155 10.69 49.13 17.57
N ILE A 156 9.43 49.01 18.01
CA ILE A 156 9.04 48.53 19.33
C ILE A 156 8.26 47.23 19.14
N TYR A 157 8.62 46.19 19.88
CA TYR A 157 7.85 44.95 20.03
C TYR A 157 7.21 44.88 21.42
N ILE A 158 5.94 44.50 21.49
CA ILE A 158 5.20 44.36 22.74
C ILE A 158 5.38 42.92 23.26
N ASN A 159 6.21 42.75 24.29
CA ASN A 159 6.47 41.46 24.91
C ASN A 159 5.28 41.00 25.76
N GLY A 160 5.02 39.69 25.77
CA GLY A 160 4.11 39.05 26.71
C GLY A 160 2.66 38.95 26.24
N ILE A 161 2.27 39.65 25.16
CA ILE A 161 0.92 39.53 24.54
C ILE A 161 0.75 38.17 23.85
N ASP A 162 1.79 37.69 23.17
CA ASP A 162 1.88 36.36 22.55
C ASP A 162 1.54 35.25 23.55
N LYS A 163 2.13 35.32 24.75
CA LYS A 163 1.83 34.41 25.85
C LYS A 163 0.43 34.61 26.44
N LEU A 164 -0.11 35.83 26.44
CA LEU A 164 -1.48 36.07 26.89
C LEU A 164 -2.51 35.49 25.92
N GLY A 165 -2.22 35.52 24.62
CA GLY A 165 -3.06 34.94 23.58
C GLY A 165 -3.30 33.43 23.73
N SER A 166 -2.42 32.70 24.42
CA SER A 166 -2.68 31.27 24.72
C SER A 166 -3.68 31.06 25.86
N TYR A 167 -4.02 32.09 26.62
CA TYR A 167 -4.92 32.01 27.79
C TYR A 167 -6.16 32.90 27.70
N LEU A 168 -6.17 33.86 26.79
CA LEU A 168 -7.25 34.82 26.57
C LEU A 168 -7.90 34.55 25.22
N THR A 169 -9.16 34.94 25.09
CA THR A 169 -9.84 34.95 23.78
C THR A 169 -9.14 35.90 22.81
N VAL A 170 -9.37 35.72 21.52
CA VAL A 170 -8.87 36.62 20.47
C VAL A 170 -9.27 38.08 20.76
N ASP A 171 -10.54 38.31 21.13
CA ASP A 171 -11.05 39.65 21.44
C ASP A 171 -10.33 40.28 22.64
N ASN A 172 -10.14 39.53 23.73
CA ASN A 172 -9.43 40.05 24.90
C ASN A 172 -7.94 40.29 24.62
N THR A 173 -7.31 39.48 23.77
CA THR A 173 -5.93 39.69 23.34
C THR A 173 -5.80 40.98 22.51
N ASN A 174 -6.74 41.21 21.59
CA ASN A 174 -6.81 42.44 20.80
C ASN A 174 -7.07 43.67 21.68
N ASN A 175 -7.91 43.53 22.71
CA ASN A 175 -8.17 44.58 23.69
C ASN A 175 -6.91 44.94 24.48
N CYS A 176 -6.12 43.95 24.92
CA CYS A 176 -4.81 44.20 25.54
C CYS A 176 -3.87 44.99 24.60
N ILE A 177 -3.78 44.63 23.32
CA ILE A 177 -2.99 45.36 22.33
C ILE A 177 -3.49 46.80 22.19
N THR A 178 -4.82 46.99 22.16
CA THR A 178 -5.47 48.30 22.07
C THR A 178 -5.11 49.17 23.27
N SER A 179 -5.21 48.65 24.50
CA SER A 179 -4.83 49.39 25.72
C SER A 179 -3.36 49.81 25.71
N VAL A 180 -2.46 48.94 25.27
CA VAL A 180 -1.03 49.27 25.12
C VAL A 180 -0.81 50.35 24.08
N ALA A 181 -1.46 50.25 22.92
CA ALA A 181 -1.38 51.25 21.87
C ALA A 181 -1.93 52.62 22.33
N GLU A 182 -3.02 52.64 23.10
CA GLU A 182 -3.57 53.86 23.69
C GLU A 182 -2.62 54.49 24.72
N ALA A 183 -1.98 53.69 25.57
CA ALA A 183 -0.96 54.18 26.50
C ALA A 183 0.22 54.85 25.75
N LEU A 184 0.67 54.25 24.65
CA LEU A 184 1.75 54.79 23.83
C LEU A 184 1.32 56.04 23.04
N LYS A 185 0.07 56.10 22.60
CA LYS A 185 -0.50 57.24 21.87
C LYS A 185 -0.43 58.54 22.68
N GLY A 186 -0.45 58.47 24.01
CA GLY A 186 -0.29 59.62 24.90
C GLY A 186 1.04 60.38 24.75
N PHE A 187 2.06 59.77 24.16
CA PHE A 187 3.37 60.39 23.91
C PHE A 187 3.47 61.09 22.55
N ALA A 188 2.46 60.96 21.69
CA ALA A 188 2.48 61.58 20.36
C ALA A 188 2.53 63.12 20.44
N SER A 189 3.39 63.74 19.64
CA SER A 189 3.57 65.20 19.57
C SER A 189 4.05 65.63 18.19
N ASP A 190 4.24 66.93 17.96
CA ASP A 190 4.77 67.44 16.68
C ASP A 190 6.19 66.92 16.37
N THR A 191 6.95 66.54 17.39
CA THR A 191 8.30 65.99 17.28
C THR A 191 8.36 64.46 17.45
N LEU A 192 7.24 63.80 17.75
CA LEU A 192 7.16 62.35 17.98
C LEU A 192 5.95 61.77 17.27
N ILE A 193 6.19 61.02 16.20
CA ILE A 193 5.15 60.40 15.37
C ILE A 193 5.12 58.90 15.66
N ILE A 194 3.93 58.36 15.94
CA ILE A 194 3.71 56.93 16.23
C ILE A 194 2.87 56.32 15.12
N GLY A 195 3.22 55.10 14.70
CA GLY A 195 2.45 54.29 13.76
C GLY A 195 2.47 52.81 14.15
N SER A 196 1.44 52.07 13.76
CA SER A 196 1.39 50.62 13.91
C SER A 196 2.06 49.95 12.73
N LYS A 197 2.87 48.94 13.01
CA LYS A 197 3.53 48.10 12.01
C LYS A 197 2.85 46.75 11.85
N SER A 198 2.49 46.14 12.97
CA SER A 198 1.70 44.91 13.07
C SER A 198 1.01 44.88 14.43
N ASN A 199 0.23 43.83 14.71
CA ASN A 199 -0.45 43.66 15.99
C ASN A 199 0.48 43.67 17.21
N TYR A 200 1.77 43.35 17.03
CA TYR A 200 2.76 43.29 18.10
C TYR A 200 3.89 44.31 17.95
N GLU A 201 3.89 45.10 16.86
CA GLU A 201 4.98 46.01 16.55
C GLU A 201 4.51 47.43 16.28
N ILE A 202 5.16 48.40 16.91
CA ILE A 202 4.90 49.83 16.80
C ILE A 202 6.16 50.53 16.32
N CYS A 203 6.02 51.53 15.46
CA CYS A 203 7.11 52.40 15.03
C CYS A 203 6.94 53.80 15.63
N VAL A 204 8.02 54.34 16.16
CA VAL A 204 8.08 55.71 16.70
C VAL A 204 9.20 56.47 16.00
N PHE A 205 8.87 57.59 15.38
CA PHE A 205 9.85 58.48 14.76
C PHE A 205 10.00 59.77 15.58
N PHE A 206 11.23 60.03 16.02
CA PHE A 206 11.62 61.23 16.74
C PHE A 206 12.26 62.23 15.77
N ARG A 207 11.79 63.46 15.81
CA ARG A 207 12.31 64.59 15.02
C ARG A 207 13.12 65.52 15.91
N ASP A 208 14.31 65.88 15.44
CA ASP A 208 15.20 66.91 15.97
C ASP A 208 15.39 66.79 17.51
N SER A 209 15.54 65.55 17.99
CA SER A 209 15.68 65.19 19.41
C SER A 209 17.03 64.52 19.66
N ASP A 210 17.67 64.79 20.80
CA ASP A 210 18.94 64.16 21.16
C ASP A 210 18.77 62.73 21.70
N LYS A 211 19.84 61.91 21.62
CA LYS A 211 19.81 60.49 22.04
C LYS A 211 19.40 60.30 23.52
N MET A 212 19.75 61.22 24.42
CA MET A 212 19.41 61.10 25.85
C MET A 212 17.92 61.37 26.09
N SER A 213 17.37 62.39 25.42
CA SER A 213 15.93 62.68 25.46
C SER A 213 15.11 61.54 24.88
N ILE A 214 15.54 60.96 23.75
CA ILE A 214 14.90 59.78 23.14
C ILE A 214 14.92 58.60 24.11
N TYR A 215 16.07 58.30 24.71
CA TYR A 215 16.22 57.20 25.67
C TYR A 215 15.29 57.37 26.88
N ASN A 216 15.17 58.58 27.42
CA ASN A 216 14.27 58.87 28.55
C ASN A 216 12.80 58.64 28.16
N ILE A 217 12.38 59.12 27.00
CA ILE A 217 10.99 58.93 26.51
C ILE A 217 10.69 57.45 26.30
N LEU A 218 11.61 56.69 25.69
CA LEU A 218 11.43 55.26 25.45
C LEU A 218 11.34 54.45 26.76
N ASN A 219 12.11 54.83 27.80
CA ASN A 219 11.95 54.21 29.12
C ASN A 219 10.62 54.58 29.78
N SER A 220 10.16 55.83 29.64
CA SER A 220 8.83 56.23 30.13
C SER A 220 7.70 55.51 29.38
N MET A 221 7.88 55.22 28.09
CA MET A 221 6.96 54.37 27.33
C MET A 221 6.91 52.94 27.87
N ASP A 222 8.07 52.32 28.12
CA ASP A 222 8.13 50.97 28.72
C ASP A 222 7.51 50.94 30.13
N GLU A 223 7.79 51.93 30.97
CA GLU A 223 7.18 52.07 32.30
C GLU A 223 5.66 52.26 32.23
N ALA A 224 5.17 53.07 31.28
CA ALA A 224 3.74 53.27 31.05
C ALA A 224 3.05 51.97 30.61
N VAL A 225 3.69 51.17 29.75
CA VAL A 225 3.17 49.88 29.30
C VAL A 225 3.18 48.84 30.41
N GLN A 226 4.23 48.79 31.23
CA GLN A 226 4.32 47.87 32.37
C GLN A 226 3.27 48.16 33.45
N ASN A 227 2.86 49.43 33.60
CA ASN A 227 1.85 49.87 34.55
C ASN A 227 0.47 50.09 33.90
N CYS A 228 0.31 49.68 32.63
CA CYS A 228 -0.94 49.87 31.89
C CYS A 228 -2.04 48.99 32.48
N ILE A 229 -3.22 49.59 32.72
CA ILE A 229 -4.43 48.84 33.07
C ILE A 229 -5.05 48.36 31.76
N LEU A 230 -5.10 47.04 31.57
CA LEU A 230 -5.70 46.42 30.40
C LEU A 230 -7.21 46.30 30.61
N THR A 231 -7.98 46.71 29.62
CA THR A 231 -9.45 46.71 29.70
C THR A 231 -10.06 46.09 28.45
N ASP A 232 -11.23 45.47 28.61
CA ASP A 232 -12.05 45.06 27.46
C ASP A 232 -12.79 46.25 26.81
N ASP A 233 -13.60 45.96 25.79
CA ASP A 233 -14.42 46.96 25.08
C ASP A 233 -15.43 47.68 25.98
N PHE A 234 -15.74 47.14 27.17
CA PHE A 234 -16.68 47.70 28.14
C PHE A 234 -15.98 48.42 29.30
N GLY A 235 -14.64 48.43 29.33
CA GLY A 235 -13.85 49.06 30.37
C GLY A 235 -13.66 48.20 31.62
N GLU A 236 -13.98 46.90 31.56
CA GLU A 236 -13.68 45.96 32.64
C GLU A 236 -12.20 45.56 32.62
N ILE A 237 -11.57 45.47 33.79
CA ILE A 237 -10.13 45.15 33.90
C ILE A 237 -9.89 43.70 33.51
N ILE A 238 -9.01 43.49 32.53
CA ILE A 238 -8.50 42.17 32.16
C ILE A 238 -7.37 41.81 33.12
N ASP A 239 -7.63 40.87 34.03
CA ASP A 239 -6.63 40.44 35.01
C ASP A 239 -5.55 39.53 34.38
N ILE A 240 -4.31 40.01 34.42
CA ILE A 240 -3.11 39.33 33.90
C ILE A 240 -2.08 39.01 35.00
N SER A 241 -2.39 39.29 36.27
CA SER A 241 -1.39 39.42 37.36
C SER A 241 -0.49 38.20 37.58
N ASP A 242 -0.96 37.00 37.23
CA ASP A 242 -0.24 35.74 37.45
C ASP A 242 0.29 35.08 36.15
N LYS A 243 0.01 35.65 34.98
CA LYS A 243 0.18 34.94 33.69
C LYS A 243 1.32 35.47 32.82
N SER A 244 1.46 36.78 32.71
CA SER A 244 2.49 37.42 31.88
C SER A 244 2.68 38.89 32.27
N ARG A 245 3.92 39.41 32.21
CA ARG A 245 4.20 40.84 32.36
C ARG A 245 4.40 41.44 30.98
N ILE A 246 3.66 42.49 30.66
CA ILE A 246 3.83 43.23 29.42
C ILE A 246 5.02 44.18 29.57
N SER A 247 5.90 44.20 28.57
CA SER A 247 7.05 45.10 28.48
C SER A 247 7.40 45.37 27.03
N LEU A 248 8.32 46.29 26.77
CA LEU A 248 8.75 46.62 25.42
C LEU A 248 10.15 46.04 25.13
N SER A 249 10.37 45.63 23.89
CA SER A 249 11.71 45.49 23.31
C SER A 249 11.83 46.52 22.20
N ILE A 250 12.90 47.29 22.18
CA ILE A 250 13.01 48.49 21.36
C ILE A 250 14.34 48.51 20.62
N GLY A 251 14.30 48.65 19.30
CA GLY A 251 15.47 48.85 18.45
C GLY A 251 15.48 50.24 17.83
N CYS A 252 16.59 50.96 17.94
CA CYS A 252 16.71 52.35 17.50
C CYS A 252 17.77 52.51 16.39
N ALA A 253 17.49 53.34 15.39
CA ALA A 253 18.44 53.75 14.37
C ALA A 253 18.36 55.26 14.09
N SER A 254 19.52 55.90 13.91
CA SER A 254 19.66 57.35 13.71
C SER A 254 19.76 57.76 12.24
N TYR A 255 19.17 58.90 11.91
CA TYR A 255 19.32 59.61 10.64
C TYR A 255 19.91 61.02 10.88
N PRO A 256 20.85 61.48 10.03
CA PRO A 256 21.49 60.78 8.91
C PRO A 256 22.75 59.97 9.32
N GLU A 257 23.06 59.88 10.62
CA GLU A 257 24.31 59.30 11.14
C GLU A 257 24.53 57.84 10.72
N GLU A 258 23.49 57.02 10.83
CA GLU A 258 23.57 55.56 10.59
C GLU A 258 22.83 55.19 9.29
N ALA A 259 21.69 55.81 9.01
CA ALA A 259 20.88 55.56 7.82
C ALA A 259 20.78 56.79 6.92
N SER A 260 20.81 56.58 5.60
CA SER A 260 20.69 57.66 4.60
C SER A 260 19.28 57.85 4.01
N ASP A 261 18.38 56.89 4.25
CA ASP A 261 16.98 56.95 3.82
C ASP A 261 16.05 56.21 4.80
N PHE A 262 14.73 56.34 4.60
CA PHE A 262 13.72 55.72 5.46
C PHE A 262 13.79 54.18 5.46
N ASN A 263 14.09 53.55 4.33
CA ASN A 263 14.12 52.10 4.26
C ASN A 263 15.35 51.55 5.02
N MET A 264 16.49 52.24 4.95
CA MET A 264 17.66 51.95 5.80
C MET A 264 17.34 52.13 7.28
N LEU A 265 16.66 53.21 7.66
CA LEU A 265 16.22 53.44 9.04
C LEU A 265 15.40 52.26 9.57
N VAL A 266 14.40 51.82 8.81
CA VAL A 266 13.54 50.69 9.16
C VAL A 266 14.36 49.41 9.32
N ASN A 267 15.22 49.10 8.35
CA ASN A 267 16.05 47.89 8.41
C ASN A 267 17.03 47.91 9.61
N TYR A 268 17.63 49.05 9.93
CA TYR A 268 18.56 49.15 11.05
C TYR A 268 17.86 49.18 12.41
N SER A 269 16.70 49.82 12.54
CA SER A 269 15.91 49.80 13.77
C SER A 269 15.33 48.42 14.05
N GLU A 270 14.91 47.68 13.01
CA GLU A 270 14.49 46.28 13.12
C GLU A 270 15.65 45.35 13.50
N PHE A 271 16.84 45.54 12.94
CA PHE A 271 18.00 44.74 13.33
C PHE A 271 18.34 44.96 14.81
N ALA A 272 18.36 46.22 15.26
CA ALA A 272 18.57 46.54 16.66
C ALA A 272 17.49 45.92 17.56
N LEU A 273 16.25 45.83 17.07
CA LEU A 273 15.15 45.17 17.78
C LEU A 273 15.33 43.64 17.83
N PHE A 274 15.78 43.03 16.74
CA PHE A 274 16.13 41.59 16.70
C PHE A 274 17.17 41.26 17.77
N GLU A 275 18.22 42.06 17.89
CA GLU A 275 19.22 41.95 18.95
C GLU A 275 18.61 42.18 20.36
N ALA A 276 17.73 43.16 20.51
CA ALA A 276 17.04 43.45 21.77
C ALA A 276 16.18 42.26 22.22
N LYS A 277 15.50 41.57 21.29
CA LYS A 277 14.69 40.37 21.57
C LYS A 277 15.55 39.17 21.95
N ALA A 278 16.76 39.06 21.39
CA ALA A 278 17.71 38.01 21.75
C ALA A 278 18.40 38.26 23.11
N SER A 279 18.55 39.53 23.50
CA SER A 279 19.21 39.95 24.73
C SER A 279 18.27 39.95 25.94
N LYS A 280 18.52 39.09 26.94
CA LYS A 280 17.81 39.13 28.23
C LYS A 280 18.12 40.37 29.09
N ARG A 281 18.92 41.32 28.59
CA ARG A 281 19.64 42.32 29.41
C ARG A 281 19.27 43.78 29.11
N ALA A 282 18.71 44.09 27.93
CA ALA A 282 18.41 45.47 27.53
C ALA A 282 17.05 45.59 26.84
N VAL A 283 16.18 46.46 27.37
CA VAL A 283 14.86 46.83 26.81
C VAL A 283 15.02 47.67 25.54
N ILE A 284 16.06 48.51 25.48
CA ILE A 284 16.35 49.42 24.37
C ILE A 284 17.74 49.11 23.83
N ASN A 285 17.83 48.82 22.54
CA ASN A 285 19.08 48.60 21.83
C ASN A 285 19.23 49.61 20.68
N TRP A 286 20.45 50.08 20.46
CA TRP A 286 20.78 50.99 19.36
C TRP A 286 21.53 50.23 18.29
N PHE A 287 21.32 50.59 17.03
CA PHE A 287 21.99 49.97 15.91
C PHE A 287 23.53 50.06 16.05
N SER A 288 24.19 48.93 15.77
CA SER A 288 25.64 48.81 15.68
C SER A 288 26.03 48.20 14.34
N GLU A 289 26.81 48.92 13.55
CA GLU A 289 27.30 48.42 12.25
C GLU A 289 28.14 47.15 12.40
N GLU A 290 28.96 47.08 13.46
CA GLU A 290 29.80 45.90 13.76
C GLU A 290 28.92 44.66 13.98
N ASN A 291 27.90 44.76 14.83
CA ASN A 291 26.98 43.65 15.08
C ASN A 291 26.16 43.30 13.84
N TYR A 292 25.74 44.30 13.05
CA TYR A 292 25.01 44.08 11.80
C TYR A 292 25.81 43.24 10.82
N VAL A 293 27.12 43.48 10.70
CA VAL A 293 27.99 42.68 9.83
C VAL A 293 28.13 41.25 10.36
N HIS A 294 28.19 41.05 11.67
CA HIS A 294 28.36 39.73 12.29
C HIS A 294 27.08 38.86 12.29
N GLU A 295 25.90 39.45 12.47
CA GLU A 295 24.63 38.72 12.65
C GLU A 295 23.66 38.83 11.47
N LYS A 296 24.09 39.45 10.36
CA LYS A 296 23.28 39.69 9.16
C LYS A 296 22.49 38.46 8.68
N ASP A 297 23.12 37.30 8.67
CA ASP A 297 22.52 36.07 8.15
C ASP A 297 21.45 35.51 9.10
N SER A 298 21.67 35.58 10.42
CA SER A 298 20.66 35.22 11.42
C SER A 298 19.44 36.13 11.35
N TYR A 299 19.66 37.44 11.21
CA TYR A 299 18.60 38.42 11.02
C TYR A 299 17.80 38.20 9.73
N ARG A 300 18.48 37.94 8.60
CA ARG A 300 17.82 37.61 7.33
C ARG A 300 16.98 36.33 7.40
N ASN A 301 17.48 35.30 8.09
CA ASN A 301 16.75 34.06 8.30
C ASN A 301 15.52 34.29 9.19
N ALA A 302 15.62 35.13 10.22
CA ALA A 302 14.50 35.54 11.05
C ALA A 302 13.42 36.27 10.25
N GLN A 303 13.80 37.25 9.40
CA GLN A 303 12.86 37.94 8.50
C GLN A 303 12.19 36.98 7.52
N THR A 304 12.96 36.04 6.97
CA THR A 304 12.43 35.02 6.05
C THR A 304 11.43 34.11 6.76
N PHE A 305 11.72 33.70 8.01
CA PHE A 305 10.80 32.93 8.83
C PHE A 305 9.49 33.68 9.12
N SER A 306 9.57 34.94 9.56
CA SER A 306 8.37 35.75 9.81
C SER A 306 7.50 35.87 8.56
N ARG A 307 8.13 36.01 7.38
CA ARG A 307 7.43 36.00 6.10
C ARG A 307 6.75 34.65 5.81
N ILE A 308 7.43 33.52 6.07
CA ILE A 308 6.85 32.17 5.89
C ILE A 308 5.58 32.02 6.71
N VAL A 309 5.58 32.47 7.97
CA VAL A 309 4.43 32.38 8.87
C VAL A 309 3.29 33.31 8.42
N GLN A 310 3.60 34.58 8.16
CA GLN A 310 2.59 35.60 7.80
C GLN A 310 1.92 35.34 6.45
N GLU A 311 2.69 34.92 5.44
CA GLU A 311 2.18 34.64 4.09
C GLU A 311 1.74 33.17 3.91
N ASN A 312 1.83 32.34 4.95
CA ASN A 312 1.63 30.88 4.90
C ASN A 312 2.35 30.23 3.71
N LEU A 313 3.68 30.39 3.66
CA LEU A 313 4.52 29.85 2.58
C LEU A 313 4.99 28.41 2.83
N LEU A 314 4.21 27.65 3.62
CA LEU A 314 4.45 26.24 3.86
C LEU A 314 3.66 25.38 2.87
N THR A 315 4.31 24.34 2.38
CA THR A 315 3.69 23.28 1.56
C THR A 315 4.20 21.92 2.02
N TYR A 316 3.60 20.83 1.54
CA TYR A 316 3.90 19.48 2.03
C TYR A 316 4.15 18.54 0.87
N HIS A 317 5.28 17.86 0.92
CA HIS A 317 5.52 16.71 0.06
C HIS A 317 5.04 15.46 0.79
N LEU A 318 4.48 14.51 0.05
CA LEU A 318 3.96 13.27 0.58
C LEU A 318 4.90 12.13 0.24
N GLN A 319 5.25 11.33 1.23
CA GLN A 319 6.04 10.11 1.04
C GLN A 319 5.18 8.87 1.29
N PRO A 320 5.08 7.93 0.34
CA PRO A 320 4.27 6.73 0.53
C PRO A 320 4.82 5.81 1.63
N ILE A 321 3.89 5.28 2.43
CA ILE A 321 4.09 4.19 3.38
C ILE A 321 3.46 2.94 2.78
N VAL A 322 4.27 1.88 2.67
CA VAL A 322 3.94 0.68 1.90
C VAL A 322 3.86 -0.52 2.84
N GLU A 323 2.82 -1.34 2.72
CA GLU A 323 2.76 -2.60 3.47
C GLU A 323 3.64 -3.68 2.84
N THR A 324 4.27 -4.49 3.68
CA THR A 324 5.33 -5.41 3.28
C THR A 324 4.83 -6.74 2.73
N GLN A 325 3.53 -7.04 2.70
CA GLN A 325 3.01 -8.32 2.19
C GLN A 325 2.72 -8.27 0.69
N LYS A 326 1.99 -7.25 0.22
CA LYS A 326 1.55 -7.11 -1.19
C LYS A 326 2.21 -5.92 -1.88
N GLY A 327 2.92 -5.04 -1.17
CA GLY A 327 3.52 -3.82 -1.71
C GLY A 327 2.51 -2.71 -1.99
N GLU A 328 1.38 -2.67 -1.29
CA GLU A 328 0.36 -1.63 -1.45
C GLU A 328 0.65 -0.39 -0.60
N ILE A 329 0.26 0.78 -1.10
CA ILE A 329 0.36 2.04 -0.33
C ILE A 329 -0.81 2.09 0.66
N VAL A 330 -0.49 2.10 1.95
CA VAL A 330 -1.45 2.18 3.07
C VAL A 330 -1.55 3.57 3.69
N GLY A 331 -0.62 4.46 3.36
CA GLY A 331 -0.65 5.83 3.84
C GLY A 331 0.45 6.69 3.26
N TYR A 332 0.50 7.95 3.69
CA TYR A 332 1.56 8.88 3.34
C TYR A 332 1.98 9.67 4.55
N GLU A 333 3.26 10.00 4.64
CA GLU A 333 3.77 10.99 5.58
C GLU A 333 3.82 12.38 4.94
N ALA A 334 3.28 13.37 5.65
CA ALA A 334 3.32 14.78 5.25
C ALA A 334 4.61 15.46 5.73
N LEU A 335 5.49 15.77 4.77
CA LEU A 335 6.80 16.35 5.02
C LEU A 335 6.84 17.83 4.60
N MET A 336 7.02 18.71 5.58
CA MET A 336 7.05 20.17 5.41
C MET A 336 8.10 20.62 4.36
N ARG A 337 7.72 21.58 3.53
CA ARG A 337 8.53 22.27 2.51
C ARG A 337 8.13 23.74 2.48
N THR A 338 8.94 24.57 1.83
CA THR A 338 8.67 25.99 1.61
C THR A 338 8.28 26.25 0.16
N ILE A 339 7.41 27.24 -0.05
CA ILE A 339 6.94 27.67 -1.37
C ILE A 339 7.92 28.67 -2.00
N GLY A 340 8.11 28.58 -3.32
CA GLY A 340 8.88 29.55 -4.10
C GLY A 340 10.39 29.41 -3.98
N ASP A 341 11.10 30.54 -3.95
CA ASP A 341 12.57 30.59 -3.95
C ASP A 341 13.20 30.46 -2.55
N ILE A 342 12.39 30.26 -1.51
CA ILE A 342 12.86 30.10 -0.13
C ILE A 342 13.57 28.74 -0.01
N LYS A 343 14.83 28.74 0.44
CA LYS A 343 15.67 27.54 0.57
C LYS A 343 15.92 27.15 2.03
N MET A 344 14.89 27.27 2.87
CA MET A 344 14.98 26.87 4.28
C MET A 344 14.51 25.43 4.45
N THR A 345 15.30 24.61 5.14
CA THR A 345 14.93 23.24 5.51
C THR A 345 13.98 23.23 6.70
N PRO A 346 13.19 22.16 6.89
CA PRO A 346 12.34 22.01 8.07
C PRO A 346 13.08 22.23 9.39
N ASN A 347 14.27 21.65 9.54
CA ASN A 347 15.10 21.81 10.74
C ASN A 347 15.55 23.26 10.96
N GLN A 348 15.80 24.03 9.90
CA GLN A 348 16.12 25.46 10.03
C GLN A 348 14.90 26.26 10.51
N ILE A 349 13.71 25.97 9.95
CA ILE A 349 12.44 26.60 10.34
C ILE A 349 12.15 26.33 11.82
N LEU A 350 12.19 25.05 12.24
CA LEU A 350 11.93 24.66 13.63
C LEU A 350 12.92 25.29 14.61
N LYS A 351 14.22 25.36 14.27
CA LYS A 351 15.24 26.03 15.11
C LYS A 351 14.97 27.52 15.28
N ILE A 352 14.57 28.20 14.21
CA ILE A 352 14.27 29.64 14.25
C ILE A 352 12.96 29.89 15.00
N ALA A 353 11.92 29.08 14.76
CA ALA A 353 10.67 29.11 15.50
C ALA A 353 10.92 28.93 17.00
N ALA A 354 11.72 27.94 17.39
CA ALA A 354 12.10 27.73 18.78
C ALA A 354 12.85 28.94 19.39
N ALA A 355 13.80 29.52 18.66
CA ALA A 355 14.54 30.71 19.11
C ALA A 355 13.64 31.95 19.25
N GLN A 356 12.54 32.03 18.50
CA GLN A 356 11.58 33.12 18.52
C GLN A 356 10.34 32.85 19.40
N ASN A 357 10.27 31.69 20.07
CA ASN A 357 9.09 31.18 20.80
C ASN A 357 7.81 31.07 19.93
N ASP A 358 7.97 30.77 18.63
CA ASP A 358 6.89 30.74 17.65
C ASP A 358 6.67 29.33 17.04
N LEU A 359 6.98 28.29 17.81
CA LEU A 359 6.71 26.90 17.42
C LEU A 359 5.21 26.63 17.25
N TYR A 360 4.37 27.33 18.02
CA TYR A 360 2.91 27.25 17.94
C TYR A 360 2.39 27.61 16.54
N ALA A 361 2.89 28.68 15.91
CA ALA A 361 2.45 29.06 14.57
C ALA A 361 2.76 27.97 13.54
N ILE A 362 3.90 27.30 13.67
CA ILE A 362 4.27 26.18 12.77
C ILE A 362 3.35 24.98 12.99
N GLU A 363 3.00 24.65 14.24
CA GLU A 363 2.04 23.58 14.54
C GLU A 363 0.68 23.90 13.91
N LYS A 364 0.16 25.12 14.15
CA LYS A 364 -1.12 25.59 13.58
C LYS A 364 -1.12 25.50 12.06
N LEU A 365 -0.13 26.09 11.40
CA LEU A 365 -0.04 26.04 9.94
C LEU A 365 0.05 24.60 9.42
N THR A 366 0.78 23.73 10.12
CA THR A 366 0.92 22.32 9.72
C THR A 366 -0.40 21.58 9.74
N PHE A 367 -1.13 21.61 10.85
CA PHE A 367 -2.42 20.94 10.93
C PHE A 367 -3.41 21.47 9.90
N PHE A 368 -3.58 22.78 9.79
CA PHE A 368 -4.54 23.35 8.85
C PHE A 368 -4.17 23.11 7.38
N ASN A 369 -2.89 23.22 7.00
CA ASN A 369 -2.45 22.99 5.63
C ASN A 369 -2.55 21.50 5.24
N VAL A 370 -2.18 20.59 6.13
CA VAL A 370 -2.21 19.15 5.87
C VAL A 370 -3.65 18.62 5.86
N MET A 371 -4.51 19.10 6.75
CA MET A 371 -5.95 18.76 6.72
C MET A 371 -6.65 19.31 5.47
N LYS A 372 -6.29 20.52 5.03
CA LYS A 372 -6.75 21.04 3.74
C LYS A 372 -6.31 20.16 2.58
N LEU A 373 -5.04 19.75 2.55
CA LEU A 373 -4.51 18.84 1.53
C LEU A 373 -5.31 17.53 1.49
N LEU A 374 -5.63 16.96 2.64
CA LEU A 374 -6.42 15.74 2.74
C LEU A 374 -7.85 15.96 2.23
N SER A 375 -8.48 17.06 2.64
CA SER A 375 -9.83 17.44 2.21
C SER A 375 -9.93 17.62 0.69
N ASP A 376 -8.91 18.22 0.06
CA ASP A 376 -8.84 18.40 -1.39
C ASP A 376 -8.59 17.07 -2.15
N ASN A 377 -8.24 15.98 -1.46
CA ASN A 377 -7.82 14.71 -2.06
C ASN A 377 -8.51 13.45 -1.48
N GLN A 378 -9.71 13.58 -0.92
CA GLN A 378 -10.40 12.51 -0.18
C GLN A 378 -10.49 11.17 -0.93
N GLN A 379 -10.65 11.20 -2.25
CA GLN A 379 -10.71 9.99 -3.09
C GLN A 379 -9.47 9.10 -2.99
N VAL A 380 -8.30 9.66 -2.66
CA VAL A 380 -7.05 8.90 -2.50
C VAL A 380 -6.96 8.27 -1.11
N PHE A 381 -7.62 8.86 -0.12
CA PHE A 381 -7.53 8.50 1.29
C PHE A 381 -8.65 7.58 1.79
N GLU A 382 -9.47 7.01 0.89
CA GLU A 382 -10.56 6.10 1.26
C GLU A 382 -10.06 4.96 2.17
N ASN A 383 -9.00 4.27 1.74
CA ASN A 383 -8.34 3.17 2.45
C ASN A 383 -6.89 3.50 2.85
N ARG A 384 -6.53 4.79 2.90
CA ARG A 384 -5.17 5.25 3.20
C ARG A 384 -5.16 6.26 4.34
N LYS A 385 -4.09 6.26 5.13
CA LYS A 385 -3.90 7.21 6.23
C LYS A 385 -2.94 8.34 5.84
N LEU A 386 -3.08 9.49 6.50
CA LEU A 386 -2.13 10.61 6.40
C LEU A 386 -1.43 10.82 7.73
N PHE A 387 -0.12 10.63 7.75
CA PHE A 387 0.71 10.80 8.91
C PHE A 387 1.16 12.26 9.02
N ILE A 388 0.96 12.86 10.20
CA ILE A 388 1.18 14.28 10.49
C ILE A 388 2.13 14.39 11.67
N ASN A 389 3.27 15.03 11.46
CA ASN A 389 4.22 15.36 12.52
C ASN A 389 3.60 16.34 13.52
N CYS A 390 3.71 16.06 14.82
CA CYS A 390 3.18 16.87 15.92
C CYS A 390 4.24 17.25 16.94
N LEU A 391 4.32 18.55 17.24
CA LEU A 391 5.14 19.11 18.28
C LEU A 391 4.39 19.02 19.62
N SER A 392 4.53 17.90 20.33
CA SER A 392 3.69 17.59 21.51
C SER A 392 3.70 18.61 22.67
N ASN A 393 4.67 19.52 22.71
CA ASN A 393 4.75 20.62 23.68
C ASN A 393 4.09 21.94 23.21
N ASN A 394 3.67 22.02 21.95
CA ASN A 394 3.05 23.19 21.35
C ASN A 394 1.72 22.79 20.69
N LEU A 395 0.94 21.95 21.38
CA LEU A 395 -0.37 21.52 20.91
C LEU A 395 -1.25 22.73 20.58
N LEU A 396 -2.11 22.58 19.58
CA LEU A 396 -3.13 23.58 19.25
C LEU A 396 -3.91 23.99 20.50
N SER A 397 -4.26 25.27 20.62
CA SER A 397 -5.18 25.73 21.65
C SER A 397 -6.52 25.00 21.51
N ASP A 398 -7.34 24.99 22.56
CA ASP A 398 -8.68 24.39 22.47
C ASP A 398 -9.54 25.08 21.41
N GLU A 399 -9.40 26.39 21.24
CA GLU A 399 -10.08 27.17 20.20
C GLU A 399 -9.66 26.72 18.80
N ASP A 400 -8.36 26.63 18.53
CA ASP A 400 -7.83 26.25 17.20
C ASP A 400 -8.08 24.77 16.90
N PHE A 401 -8.04 23.89 17.91
CA PHE A 401 -8.41 22.49 17.74
C PHE A 401 -9.91 22.34 17.44
N ASN A 402 -10.77 23.11 18.13
CA ASN A 402 -12.20 23.13 17.85
C ASN A 402 -12.49 23.68 16.44
N GLU A 403 -11.79 24.73 16.00
CA GLU A 403 -11.88 25.23 14.63
C GLU A 403 -11.47 24.16 13.61
N LEU A 404 -10.34 23.49 13.84
CA LEU A 404 -9.86 22.39 13.00
C LEU A 404 -10.89 21.26 12.93
N TYR A 405 -11.47 20.87 14.07
CA TYR A 405 -12.47 19.81 14.16
C TYR A 405 -13.79 20.21 13.48
N LEU A 406 -14.27 21.44 13.67
CA LEU A 406 -15.48 21.93 12.99
C LEU A 406 -15.30 21.97 11.47
N THR A 407 -14.06 22.21 11.00
CA THR A 407 -13.75 22.30 9.57
C THR A 407 -13.49 20.93 8.94
N TYR A 408 -12.82 20.02 9.65
CA TYR A 408 -12.29 18.77 9.09
C TYR A 408 -12.55 17.51 9.95
N GLY A 409 -13.49 17.57 10.90
CA GLY A 409 -13.69 16.52 11.91
C GLY A 409 -13.85 15.10 11.35
N GLU A 410 -14.65 14.94 10.29
CA GLU A 410 -14.87 13.65 9.61
C GLU A 410 -13.61 13.09 8.93
N LEU A 411 -12.61 13.94 8.69
CA LEU A 411 -11.38 13.57 8.03
C LEU A 411 -10.24 13.25 9.01
N LEU A 412 -10.36 13.69 10.27
CA LEU A 412 -9.35 13.43 11.30
C LEU A 412 -9.20 11.94 11.60
N GLU A 413 -10.24 11.12 11.42
CA GLU A 413 -10.14 9.65 11.53
C GLU A 413 -9.17 9.03 10.50
N LYS A 414 -8.89 9.73 9.40
CA LYS A 414 -7.93 9.28 8.37
C LYS A 414 -6.50 9.67 8.69
N THR A 415 -6.25 10.35 9.80
CA THR A 415 -4.91 10.81 10.16
C THR A 415 -4.22 9.88 11.15
N VAL A 416 -2.90 9.95 11.17
CA VAL A 416 -2.03 9.36 12.19
C VAL A 416 -1.16 10.49 12.72
N ILE A 417 -1.21 10.75 14.03
CA ILE A 417 -0.36 11.80 14.62
C ILE A 417 0.97 11.18 15.03
N GLU A 418 2.05 11.68 14.44
CA GLU A 418 3.42 11.26 14.72
C GLU A 418 4.02 12.15 15.80
N ILE A 419 4.40 11.55 16.93
CA ILE A 419 5.01 12.26 18.04
C ILE A 419 6.51 12.30 17.84
N VAL A 420 7.06 13.50 17.66
CA VAL A 420 8.51 13.72 17.51
C VAL A 420 9.17 13.74 18.91
N GLU A 421 10.12 12.84 19.15
CA GLU A 421 10.65 12.52 20.48
C GLU A 421 11.40 13.67 21.18
N GLU A 422 11.98 14.62 20.43
CA GLU A 422 12.69 15.78 21.00
C GLU A 422 11.78 16.74 21.80
N SER A 423 10.47 16.52 21.79
CA SER A 423 9.53 17.24 22.65
C SER A 423 9.49 16.64 24.05
N ALA A 424 10.02 17.36 25.05
CA ALA A 424 9.89 17.02 26.46
C ALA A 424 8.42 17.15 26.93
N ALA A 425 7.55 16.26 26.45
CA ALA A 425 6.11 16.27 26.67
C ALA A 425 5.79 16.23 28.16
N THR A 426 4.97 17.18 28.62
CA THR A 426 4.40 17.11 29.98
C THR A 426 3.30 16.05 30.00
N ALA A 427 3.08 15.41 31.17
CA ALA A 427 2.00 14.43 31.33
C ALA A 427 0.61 15.00 30.92
N GLU A 428 0.39 16.29 31.18
CA GLU A 428 -0.81 17.03 30.78
C GLU A 428 -0.97 17.13 29.26
N SER A 429 0.10 17.44 28.53
CA SER A 429 0.07 17.53 27.07
C SER A 429 -0.23 16.17 26.44
N ILE A 430 0.35 15.09 26.98
CA ILE A 430 0.07 13.71 26.55
C ILE A 430 -1.40 13.35 26.79
N GLU A 431 -1.95 13.68 27.96
CA GLU A 431 -3.35 13.41 28.29
C GLU A 431 -4.30 14.17 27.36
N THR A 432 -4.02 15.44 27.07
CA THR A 432 -4.78 16.25 26.12
C THR A 432 -4.73 15.66 24.71
N LEU A 433 -3.55 15.29 24.22
CA LEU A 433 -3.38 14.65 22.91
C LEU A 433 -4.19 13.34 22.83
N LYS A 434 -4.12 12.51 23.87
CA LYS A 434 -4.91 11.25 23.95
C LYS A 434 -6.41 11.50 23.92
N LYS A 435 -6.91 12.48 24.69
CA LYS A 435 -8.33 12.85 24.68
C LYS A 435 -8.78 13.30 23.29
N ARG A 436 -7.98 14.14 22.63
CA ARG A 436 -8.25 14.63 21.27
C ARG A 436 -8.24 13.50 20.24
N CYS A 437 -7.25 12.62 20.28
CA CYS A 437 -7.19 11.46 19.39
C CYS A 437 -8.36 10.50 19.60
N GLY A 438 -8.73 10.22 20.86
CA GLY A 438 -9.89 9.39 21.18
C GLY A 438 -11.21 10.00 20.72
N PHE A 439 -11.38 11.32 20.86
CA PHE A 439 -12.56 12.04 20.40
C PHE A 439 -12.67 12.10 18.86
N ALA A 440 -11.54 12.25 18.17
CA ALA A 440 -11.49 12.36 16.71
C ALA A 440 -11.27 11.01 15.97
N HIS A 441 -11.19 9.90 16.71
CA HIS A 441 -10.84 8.57 16.20
C HIS A 441 -9.54 8.54 15.38
N THR A 442 -8.58 9.37 15.77
CA THR A 442 -7.26 9.47 15.17
C THR A 442 -6.29 8.48 15.83
N THR A 443 -5.39 7.89 15.05
CA THR A 443 -4.36 6.96 15.53
C THR A 443 -3.04 7.66 15.86
N LEU A 444 -2.20 7.05 16.68
CA LEU A 444 -0.92 7.60 17.14
C LEU A 444 0.28 6.78 16.65
N ALA A 445 1.38 7.46 16.34
CA ALA A 445 2.66 6.86 16.01
C ALA A 445 3.80 7.47 16.84
N ILE A 446 4.79 6.65 17.17
CA ILE A 446 6.06 7.12 17.74
C ILE A 446 7.12 7.10 16.64
N ASP A 447 7.79 8.24 16.46
CA ASP A 447 8.87 8.45 15.50
C ASP A 447 10.26 8.15 16.11
N ASP A 448 11.27 7.92 15.26
CA ASP A 448 12.69 7.75 15.63
C ASP A 448 13.01 6.68 16.71
N TYR A 449 12.24 5.58 16.77
CA TYR A 449 12.45 4.55 17.79
C TYR A 449 13.80 3.84 17.62
N GLY A 450 14.65 3.89 18.65
CA GLY A 450 15.92 3.15 18.72
C GLY A 450 17.19 4.01 18.71
N THR A 451 17.08 5.33 18.68
CA THR A 451 18.19 6.30 18.67
C THR A 451 18.87 6.52 20.04
N GLY A 452 18.46 5.79 21.07
CA GLY A 452 19.06 5.79 22.42
C GLY A 452 18.37 6.70 23.45
N TYR A 453 17.39 7.51 23.02
CA TYR A 453 16.53 8.32 23.90
C TYR A 453 15.16 7.67 24.18
N SER A 454 14.72 6.76 23.30
CA SER A 454 13.38 6.16 23.34
C SER A 454 13.22 5.19 24.51
N ASN A 455 12.90 5.72 25.69
CA ASN A 455 12.61 4.91 26.86
C ASN A 455 11.34 4.09 26.61
N SER A 456 11.39 2.79 26.87
CA SER A 456 10.22 1.90 26.91
C SER A 456 9.08 2.42 27.81
N SER A 457 9.39 3.33 28.75
CA SER A 457 8.38 4.07 29.52
C SER A 457 7.48 4.91 28.63
N ASN A 458 8.01 5.61 27.61
CA ASN A 458 7.24 6.52 26.76
C ASN A 458 6.21 5.74 25.93
N LEU A 459 6.58 4.55 25.43
CA LEU A 459 5.66 3.63 24.73
C LEU A 459 4.40 3.33 25.55
N LEU A 460 4.56 3.02 26.83
CA LEU A 460 3.45 2.75 27.74
C LEU A 460 2.60 4.00 27.99
N HIS A 461 3.21 5.19 28.02
CA HIS A 461 2.52 6.44 28.28
C HIS A 461 1.74 6.96 27.07
N TYR A 462 2.23 6.76 25.85
CA TYR A 462 1.53 7.20 24.63
C TYR A 462 0.50 6.20 24.12
N SER A 463 0.70 4.90 24.35
CA SER A 463 -0.18 3.83 23.82
C SER A 463 -0.38 3.97 22.30
N PRO A 464 0.69 4.02 21.49
CA PRO A 464 0.59 4.26 20.05
C PRO A 464 0.01 3.07 19.30
N ASP A 465 -0.42 3.27 18.05
CA ASP A 465 -0.83 2.24 17.10
C ASP A 465 0.32 1.80 16.18
N TYR A 466 1.29 2.70 15.96
CA TYR A 466 2.46 2.49 15.09
C TYR A 466 3.76 2.81 15.82
N ILE A 467 4.80 2.01 15.55
CA ILE A 467 6.18 2.30 15.96
C ILE A 467 7.02 2.43 14.70
N LYS A 468 7.62 3.60 14.50
CA LYS A 468 8.54 3.85 13.40
C LYS A 468 9.98 3.59 13.86
N ILE A 469 10.60 2.60 13.24
CA ILE A 469 11.95 2.12 13.54
C ILE A 469 12.92 2.99 12.76
N ASP A 470 13.76 3.73 13.50
CA ASP A 470 14.66 4.72 12.93
C ASP A 470 15.60 4.14 11.86
N ARG A 471 15.90 4.97 10.88
CA ARG A 471 16.84 4.69 9.80
C ARG A 471 18.20 4.21 10.30
N SER A 472 18.71 4.66 11.46
CA SER A 472 20.02 4.21 11.96
C SER A 472 20.06 2.70 12.29
N LEU A 473 18.91 2.12 12.63
CA LEU A 473 18.74 0.67 12.85
C LEU A 473 18.52 -0.11 11.54
N ILE A 474 17.88 0.52 10.55
CA ILE A 474 17.58 -0.11 9.25
C ILE A 474 18.76 -0.05 8.28
N SER A 475 19.52 1.04 8.28
CA SER A 475 20.65 1.23 7.37
C SER A 475 21.69 0.11 7.54
N ASP A 476 22.07 -0.54 6.44
CA ASP A 476 23.01 -1.68 6.41
C ASP A 476 22.63 -2.91 7.27
N ILE A 477 21.36 -3.06 7.65
CA ILE A 477 20.87 -4.14 8.54
C ILE A 477 21.19 -5.56 8.04
N GLN A 478 21.26 -5.79 6.72
CA GLN A 478 21.59 -7.08 6.12
C GLN A 478 22.93 -7.65 6.56
N ASN A 479 23.87 -6.79 6.98
CA ASN A 479 25.24 -7.15 7.34
C ASN A 479 25.50 -7.10 8.85
N ASP A 480 24.51 -6.71 9.66
CA ASP A 480 24.67 -6.51 11.11
C ASP A 480 23.64 -7.34 11.90
N LEU A 481 24.11 -8.47 12.44
CA LEU A 481 23.28 -9.37 13.24
C LEU A 481 22.74 -8.71 14.52
N LYS A 482 23.44 -7.73 15.10
CA LYS A 482 22.96 -7.05 16.31
C LYS A 482 21.80 -6.13 15.98
N LYS A 483 21.88 -5.41 14.85
CA LYS A 483 20.75 -4.62 14.33
C LYS A 483 19.54 -5.51 14.03
N GLN A 484 19.76 -6.65 13.37
CA GLN A 484 18.69 -7.62 13.12
C GLN A 484 18.00 -8.08 14.41
N GLN A 485 18.78 -8.47 15.43
CA GLN A 485 18.25 -8.89 16.73
C GLN A 485 17.43 -7.78 17.40
N LEU A 486 17.95 -6.54 17.43
CA LEU A 486 17.26 -5.42 18.04
C LEU A 486 15.94 -5.14 17.32
N VAL A 487 15.97 -5.06 15.98
CA VAL A 487 14.77 -4.83 15.16
C VAL A 487 13.76 -5.96 15.34
N THR A 488 14.17 -7.22 15.40
CA THR A 488 13.28 -8.36 15.69
C THR A 488 12.57 -8.18 17.02
N SER A 489 13.28 -7.80 18.10
CA SER A 489 12.63 -7.57 19.39
C SER A 489 11.59 -6.43 19.36
N VAL A 490 11.82 -5.40 18.53
CA VAL A 490 10.81 -4.33 18.34
C VAL A 490 9.58 -4.84 17.60
N ILE A 491 9.77 -5.64 16.54
CA ILE A 491 8.69 -6.26 15.78
C ILE A 491 7.86 -7.18 16.67
N GLU A 492 8.51 -8.05 17.45
CA GLU A 492 7.85 -8.94 18.41
C GLU A 492 7.03 -8.15 19.43
N PHE A 493 7.60 -7.09 20.00
CA PHE A 493 6.88 -6.20 20.90
C PHE A 493 5.65 -5.56 20.22
N CYS A 494 5.78 -5.11 18.98
CA CYS A 494 4.64 -4.58 18.22
C CYS A 494 3.53 -5.62 18.09
N HIS A 495 3.86 -6.81 17.60
CA HIS A 495 2.89 -7.88 17.33
C HIS A 495 2.21 -8.38 18.60
N GLU A 496 2.94 -8.56 19.70
CA GLU A 496 2.38 -8.97 21.01
C GLU A 496 1.37 -7.95 21.56
N ASN A 497 1.57 -6.66 21.24
CA ASN A 497 0.72 -5.56 21.70
C ASN A 497 -0.28 -5.07 20.63
N GLN A 498 -0.41 -5.78 19.49
CA GLN A 498 -1.30 -5.43 18.37
C GLN A 498 -0.98 -4.08 17.71
N LEU A 499 0.28 -3.68 17.76
CA LEU A 499 0.83 -2.48 17.10
C LEU A 499 1.41 -2.85 15.74
N LYS A 500 1.58 -1.86 14.87
CA LYS A 500 2.28 -2.03 13.58
C LYS A 500 3.69 -1.46 13.63
N SER A 501 4.64 -2.22 13.11
CA SER A 501 6.02 -1.78 12.90
C SER A 501 6.20 -1.11 11.53
N LEU A 502 6.84 0.04 11.48
CA LEU A 502 7.23 0.76 10.26
C LEU A 502 8.75 0.86 10.21
N ALA A 503 9.41 0.26 9.23
CA ALA A 503 10.85 0.48 9.00
C ALA A 503 11.09 1.71 8.13
N GLU A 504 11.84 2.67 8.66
CA GLU A 504 12.17 3.91 7.98
C GLU A 504 13.51 3.88 7.26
N GLY A 505 13.65 4.77 6.28
CA GLY A 505 14.90 4.97 5.58
C GLY A 505 15.38 3.75 4.80
N VAL A 506 14.45 2.92 4.29
CA VAL A 506 14.80 1.79 3.40
C VAL A 506 15.28 2.34 2.05
N GLU A 507 16.58 2.21 1.76
CA GLU A 507 17.19 2.80 0.57
C GLU A 507 17.68 1.76 -0.45
N THR A 508 17.86 0.50 -0.03
CA THR A 508 18.35 -0.58 -0.88
C THR A 508 17.43 -1.81 -0.91
N VAL A 509 17.56 -2.63 -1.95
CA VAL A 509 16.83 -3.90 -2.07
C VAL A 509 17.22 -4.88 -0.97
N GLN A 510 18.48 -4.86 -0.51
CA GLN A 510 18.98 -5.74 0.54
C GLN A 510 18.39 -5.40 1.91
N GLU A 511 18.26 -4.11 2.22
CA GLU A 511 17.56 -3.64 3.42
C GLU A 511 16.08 -4.05 3.36
N LEU A 512 15.40 -3.77 2.25
CA LEU A 512 13.99 -4.15 2.05
C LEU A 512 13.79 -5.65 2.27
N LYS A 513 14.63 -6.48 1.65
CA LYS A 513 14.58 -7.94 1.82
C LYS A 513 14.74 -8.31 3.28
N THR A 514 15.74 -7.76 3.95
CA THR A 514 16.02 -8.09 5.35
C THR A 514 14.85 -7.72 6.25
N VAL A 515 14.30 -6.51 6.15
CA VAL A 515 13.17 -6.09 7.01
C VAL A 515 11.90 -6.92 6.77
N ILE A 516 11.61 -7.30 5.51
CA ILE A 516 10.52 -8.24 5.20
C ILE A 516 10.77 -9.59 5.89
N ARG A 517 12.02 -10.09 5.86
CA ARG A 517 12.37 -11.37 6.48
C ARG A 517 12.24 -11.36 8.00
N LEU A 518 12.52 -10.22 8.63
CA LEU A 518 12.37 -10.03 10.07
C LEU A 518 10.90 -9.87 10.48
N GLY A 519 9.98 -9.64 9.53
CA GLY A 519 8.54 -9.54 9.80
C GLY A 519 8.02 -8.12 10.01
N VAL A 520 8.73 -7.09 9.54
CA VAL A 520 8.24 -5.70 9.61
C VAL A 520 6.93 -5.56 8.82
N ASP A 521 5.96 -4.79 9.35
CA ASP A 521 4.62 -4.65 8.74
C ASP A 521 4.59 -3.62 7.59
N LEU A 522 5.26 -2.49 7.79
CA LEU A 522 5.24 -1.33 6.89
C LEU A 522 6.67 -0.85 6.58
N VAL A 523 6.89 -0.31 5.39
CA VAL A 523 8.19 0.26 4.98
C VAL A 523 8.03 1.63 4.35
N GLN A 524 9.00 2.49 4.62
CA GLN A 524 9.14 3.82 4.04
C GLN A 524 10.60 4.10 3.74
N GLY A 525 10.89 4.68 2.56
CA GLY A 525 12.25 5.04 2.20
C GLY A 525 12.42 5.35 0.72
N TYR A 526 13.64 5.70 0.32
CA TYR A 526 13.90 6.08 -1.07
C TYR A 526 13.83 4.92 -2.05
N TYR A 527 13.99 3.67 -1.56
CA TYR A 527 13.81 2.50 -2.39
C TYR A 527 12.36 2.40 -2.87
N THR A 528 11.37 2.61 -1.99
CA THR A 528 9.93 2.56 -2.36
C THR A 528 9.49 3.80 -3.12
N SER A 529 9.69 5.00 -2.55
CA SER A 529 9.55 6.28 -3.24
C SER A 529 10.07 7.45 -2.39
N LYS A 530 10.70 8.42 -3.04
CA LYS A 530 11.03 9.72 -2.43
C LYS A 530 9.77 10.58 -2.17
N PRO A 531 9.83 11.54 -1.22
CA PRO A 531 8.78 12.54 -1.01
C PRO A 531 8.53 13.39 -2.25
N LYS A 532 7.25 13.60 -2.62
CA LYS A 532 6.86 14.36 -3.83
C LYS A 532 5.65 15.26 -3.55
N PRO A 533 5.44 16.35 -4.32
CA PRO A 533 4.25 17.19 -4.20
C PRO A 533 2.96 16.54 -4.77
N LEU A 534 3.02 15.26 -5.18
CA LEU A 534 1.92 14.54 -5.83
C LEU A 534 1.68 13.19 -5.14
N LEU A 535 0.42 12.81 -5.03
CA LEU A 535 -0.02 11.50 -4.51
C LEU A 535 0.22 10.40 -5.54
N LEU A 536 0.91 9.33 -5.14
CA LEU A 536 1.12 8.14 -5.98
C LEU A 536 0.04 7.11 -5.71
N ASN A 537 -0.64 6.61 -6.74
CA ASN A 537 -1.64 5.55 -6.57
C ASN A 537 -1.04 4.17 -6.29
N SER A 538 0.18 3.91 -6.74
CA SER A 538 0.94 2.69 -6.47
C SER A 538 2.44 2.98 -6.54
N ILE A 539 3.24 2.12 -5.92
CA ILE A 539 4.69 2.08 -6.18
C ILE A 539 4.98 1.47 -7.55
N SER A 540 6.24 1.48 -7.99
CA SER A 540 6.62 0.83 -9.25
C SER A 540 6.40 -0.68 -9.19
N ALA A 541 5.99 -1.27 -10.32
CA ALA A 541 5.75 -2.71 -10.44
C ALA A 541 6.97 -3.55 -9.99
N ASP A 542 8.19 -3.17 -10.39
CA ASP A 542 9.42 -3.89 -10.05
C ASP A 542 9.64 -4.04 -8.54
N ILE A 543 9.40 -2.96 -7.77
CA ILE A 543 9.51 -2.97 -6.30
C ILE A 543 8.42 -3.85 -5.70
N LYS A 544 7.17 -3.73 -6.21
CA LYS A 544 6.05 -4.55 -5.74
C LYS A 544 6.31 -6.04 -5.98
N ASP A 545 6.84 -6.40 -7.14
CA ASP A 545 7.23 -7.76 -7.48
C ASP A 545 8.36 -8.28 -6.58
N GLU A 546 9.33 -7.42 -6.24
CA GLU A 546 10.40 -7.79 -5.30
C GLU A 546 9.87 -8.05 -3.87
N ILE A 547 8.90 -7.25 -3.41
CA ILE A 547 8.22 -7.47 -2.12
C ILE A 547 7.50 -8.83 -2.12
N ILE A 548 6.72 -9.11 -3.16
CA ILE A 548 5.97 -10.37 -3.29
C ILE A 548 6.95 -11.55 -3.36
N LYS A 549 7.98 -11.46 -4.20
CA LYS A 549 9.01 -12.50 -4.36
C LYS A 549 9.71 -12.79 -3.03
N THR A 550 10.12 -11.75 -2.30
CA THR A 550 10.75 -11.90 -0.99
C THR A 550 9.83 -12.62 -0.01
N ASN A 551 8.53 -12.29 0.03
CA ASN A 551 7.58 -12.98 0.90
C ASN A 551 7.36 -14.45 0.55
N LEU A 552 7.43 -14.80 -0.75
CA LEU A 552 7.34 -16.18 -1.21
C LEU A 552 8.62 -16.97 -0.85
N GLU A 553 9.79 -16.33 -0.89
CA GLU A 553 11.08 -16.91 -0.50
C GLU A 553 11.20 -17.13 1.02
N THR A 554 10.68 -16.21 1.83
CA THR A 554 10.92 -16.20 3.30
C THR A 554 9.94 -17.06 4.10
N ARG A 555 9.49 -18.18 3.54
CA ARG A 555 8.60 -19.08 4.27
C ARG A 555 9.43 -19.90 5.27
N PRO A 556 9.19 -19.78 6.58
CA PRO A 556 9.79 -20.72 7.52
C PRO A 556 9.28 -22.13 7.18
N ASP A 557 10.22 -23.05 6.96
CA ASP A 557 9.89 -24.45 6.82
C ASP A 557 9.18 -24.92 8.11
N GLY A 558 7.95 -25.44 8.00
CA GLY A 558 7.37 -26.28 9.06
C GLY A 558 6.00 -25.92 9.65
N VAL A 559 5.39 -24.76 9.37
CA VAL A 559 4.01 -24.48 9.85
C VAL A 559 3.01 -24.78 8.75
N LYS A 560 2.39 -25.97 8.81
CA LYS A 560 1.34 -26.38 7.89
C LYS A 560 0.08 -25.53 8.12
N LYS A 561 -0.35 -24.77 7.10
CA LYS A 561 -1.61 -24.01 7.11
C LYS A 561 -2.46 -24.43 5.93
N ILE A 562 -3.61 -25.04 6.21
CA ILE A 562 -4.48 -25.68 5.21
C ILE A 562 -5.64 -24.76 4.87
N TYR A 563 -5.85 -24.51 3.58
CA TYR A 563 -7.06 -23.88 3.06
C TYR A 563 -8.06 -24.98 2.70
N ALA A 564 -9.24 -24.97 3.32
CA ALA A 564 -10.30 -25.93 3.03
C ALA A 564 -11.29 -25.32 2.02
N ALA A 565 -11.18 -25.73 0.76
CA ALA A 565 -12.07 -25.29 -0.31
C ALA A 565 -13.38 -26.09 -0.29
N GLN A 566 -14.49 -25.40 -0.03
CA GLN A 566 -15.80 -26.03 0.18
C GLN A 566 -16.94 -25.39 -0.64
N ASN A 567 -16.89 -24.08 -0.88
CA ASN A 567 -17.91 -23.35 -1.65
C ASN A 567 -17.29 -22.25 -2.53
N ASP A 568 -16.10 -22.50 -3.04
CA ASP A 568 -15.26 -21.55 -3.75
C ASP A 568 -15.41 -21.73 -5.26
N THR A 569 -15.64 -20.63 -5.98
CA THR A 569 -15.68 -20.67 -7.45
C THR A 569 -14.29 -20.52 -8.05
N GLU A 570 -13.52 -19.57 -7.53
CA GLU A 570 -12.17 -19.23 -7.96
C GLU A 570 -11.27 -18.92 -6.77
N LEU A 571 -10.05 -19.46 -6.76
CA LEU A 571 -9.01 -19.16 -5.78
C LEU A 571 -7.79 -18.54 -6.46
N ASP A 572 -7.27 -17.46 -5.86
CA ASP A 572 -6.00 -16.85 -6.25
C ASP A 572 -4.85 -17.49 -5.47
N LEU A 573 -4.00 -18.21 -6.19
CA LEU A 573 -2.88 -18.96 -5.63
C LEU A 573 -1.86 -18.05 -4.94
N LEU A 574 -1.57 -16.88 -5.52
CA LEU A 574 -0.62 -15.93 -4.93
C LEU A 574 -1.19 -15.32 -3.65
N LYS A 575 -2.49 -14.98 -3.64
CA LYS A 575 -3.16 -14.47 -2.44
C LYS A 575 -3.08 -15.47 -1.29
N LEU A 576 -3.46 -16.73 -1.53
CA LEU A 576 -3.36 -17.80 -0.53
C LEU A 576 -1.91 -17.97 -0.06
N ALA A 577 -0.96 -17.85 -0.98
CA ALA A 577 0.44 -17.96 -0.63
C ALA A 577 0.94 -16.83 0.28
N LEU A 578 0.51 -15.59 0.03
CA LEU A 578 0.83 -14.44 0.87
C LEU A 578 0.16 -14.53 2.25
N GLU A 579 -1.05 -15.10 2.31
CA GLU A 579 -1.75 -15.46 3.55
C GLU A 579 -1.15 -16.69 4.26
N LYS A 580 0.02 -17.16 3.80
CA LYS A 580 0.83 -18.24 4.39
C LYS A 580 0.19 -19.62 4.35
N TYR A 581 -0.79 -19.87 3.46
CA TYR A 581 -1.28 -21.22 3.21
C TYR A 581 -0.23 -22.09 2.50
N THR A 582 -0.18 -23.37 2.85
CA THR A 582 0.76 -24.39 2.32
C THR A 582 0.04 -25.50 1.57
N ASP A 583 -1.22 -25.76 1.88
CA ASP A 583 -2.01 -26.83 1.28
C ASP A 583 -3.42 -26.32 0.95
N ILE A 584 -3.98 -26.77 -0.17
CA ILE A 584 -5.39 -26.61 -0.53
C ILE A 584 -6.03 -27.99 -0.46
N HIS A 585 -6.96 -28.17 0.48
CA HIS A 585 -7.78 -29.38 0.57
C HIS A 585 -9.14 -29.10 -0.08
N ILE A 586 -9.51 -29.90 -1.07
CA ILE A 586 -10.70 -29.69 -1.88
C ILE A 586 -11.78 -30.71 -1.48
N TYR A 587 -12.92 -30.20 -1.03
CA TYR A 587 -14.10 -30.96 -0.61
C TYR A 587 -15.32 -30.69 -1.52
N GLN A 588 -15.11 -30.03 -2.65
CA GLN A 588 -16.18 -29.53 -3.53
C GLN A 588 -16.05 -30.06 -4.95
N SER A 589 -17.16 -30.01 -5.71
CA SER A 589 -17.26 -30.62 -7.03
C SER A 589 -16.62 -29.84 -8.16
N LYS A 590 -16.41 -28.54 -8.02
CA LYS A 590 -15.83 -27.69 -9.05
C LYS A 590 -14.99 -26.59 -8.42
N LEU A 591 -13.83 -26.30 -8.99
CA LEU A 591 -12.96 -25.22 -8.54
C LEU A 591 -12.10 -24.68 -9.68
N THR A 592 -11.86 -23.36 -9.72
CA THR A 592 -10.81 -22.76 -10.54
C THR A 592 -9.70 -22.25 -9.65
N ILE A 593 -8.44 -22.56 -9.97
CA ILE A 593 -7.26 -21.96 -9.33
C ILE A 593 -6.51 -21.14 -10.37
N VAL A 594 -6.31 -19.86 -10.05
CA VAL A 594 -5.60 -18.90 -10.89
C VAL A 594 -4.26 -18.57 -10.26
N GLY A 595 -3.20 -18.60 -11.06
CA GLY A 595 -1.86 -18.22 -10.63
C GLY A 595 -1.18 -17.26 -11.60
N ASP A 596 0.14 -17.17 -11.44
CA ASP A 596 1.06 -16.44 -12.31
C ASP A 596 2.15 -17.41 -12.78
N PRO A 597 2.36 -17.58 -14.11
CA PRO A 597 3.29 -18.58 -14.63
C PRO A 597 4.75 -18.25 -14.28
N ASP A 598 5.07 -16.99 -13.96
CA ASP A 598 6.44 -16.54 -13.68
C ASP A 598 6.76 -16.56 -12.17
N LYS A 599 5.77 -16.80 -11.30
CA LYS A 599 5.91 -16.78 -9.84
C LYS A 599 5.66 -18.16 -9.24
N PRO A 600 6.70 -18.96 -8.99
CA PRO A 600 6.52 -20.28 -8.40
C PRO A 600 6.01 -20.18 -6.96
N VAL A 601 4.95 -20.91 -6.65
CA VAL A 601 4.36 -20.99 -5.31
C VAL A 601 4.59 -22.37 -4.70
N LYS A 602 5.18 -22.40 -3.49
CA LYS A 602 5.31 -23.64 -2.71
C LYS A 602 3.95 -24.04 -2.11
N MET A 603 3.21 -24.95 -2.74
CA MET A 603 1.90 -25.36 -2.24
C MET A 603 1.51 -26.74 -2.80
N ASN A 604 0.69 -27.48 -2.06
CA ASN A 604 0.15 -28.77 -2.48
C ASN A 604 -1.37 -28.68 -2.62
N ILE A 605 -1.94 -29.45 -3.54
CA ILE A 605 -3.38 -29.61 -3.70
C ILE A 605 -3.74 -31.05 -3.34
N SER A 606 -4.78 -31.24 -2.54
CA SER A 606 -5.30 -32.55 -2.21
C SER A 606 -6.80 -32.61 -2.46
N ILE A 607 -7.21 -33.51 -3.35
CA ILE A 607 -8.61 -33.92 -3.47
C ILE A 607 -8.85 -34.95 -2.38
N MET A 608 -9.82 -34.67 -1.51
CA MET A 608 -10.02 -35.51 -0.33
C MET A 608 -10.71 -36.82 -0.71
N ASP A 609 -10.47 -37.86 0.09
CA ASP A 609 -11.04 -39.20 -0.13
C ASP A 609 -12.56 -39.14 -0.35
N ASN A 610 -13.07 -39.98 -1.25
CA ASN A 610 -14.49 -40.06 -1.61
C ASN A 610 -15.10 -38.78 -2.22
N HIS A 611 -14.28 -37.81 -2.64
CA HIS A 611 -14.77 -36.61 -3.33
C HIS A 611 -14.45 -36.66 -4.83
N SER A 612 -15.36 -36.13 -5.65
CA SER A 612 -15.08 -35.87 -7.06
C SER A 612 -14.98 -34.37 -7.31
N CYS A 613 -13.96 -33.92 -8.04
CA CYS A 613 -13.75 -32.52 -8.36
C CYS A 613 -13.37 -32.31 -9.83
N GLU A 614 -14.04 -31.36 -10.48
CA GLU A 614 -13.63 -30.72 -11.73
C GLU A 614 -12.76 -29.49 -11.39
N LEU A 615 -11.44 -29.65 -11.44
CA LEU A 615 -10.46 -28.62 -11.10
C LEU A 615 -9.91 -27.95 -12.36
N THR A 616 -10.04 -26.63 -12.48
CA THR A 616 -9.43 -25.86 -13.56
C THR A 616 -8.16 -25.16 -13.07
N LEU A 617 -7.01 -25.39 -13.72
CA LEU A 617 -5.78 -24.64 -13.49
C LEU A 617 -5.56 -23.63 -14.60
N LYS A 618 -5.32 -22.37 -14.22
CA LYS A 618 -5.07 -21.27 -15.14
C LYS A 618 -3.82 -20.49 -14.72
N ASN A 619 -2.77 -20.53 -15.54
CA ASN A 619 -1.52 -19.82 -15.29
C ASN A 619 -0.81 -20.23 -13.99
N VAL A 620 -0.98 -21.47 -13.53
CA VAL A 620 -0.48 -21.94 -12.25
C VAL A 620 0.99 -22.39 -12.37
N ASN A 621 1.87 -21.86 -11.51
CA ASN A 621 3.24 -22.35 -11.33
C ASN A 621 3.43 -22.78 -9.87
N MET A 622 3.41 -24.09 -9.62
CA MET A 622 3.46 -24.68 -8.29
C MET A 622 4.69 -25.57 -8.12
N ILE A 623 5.25 -25.51 -6.92
CA ILE A 623 6.30 -26.39 -6.44
C ILE A 623 5.75 -27.10 -5.20
N SER A 624 5.91 -28.41 -5.10
CA SER A 624 5.50 -29.13 -3.89
C SER A 624 6.18 -28.57 -2.63
N GLY A 625 5.38 -28.36 -1.57
CA GLY A 625 5.86 -28.18 -0.21
C GLY A 625 5.97 -29.53 0.51
N ASN A 626 6.99 -29.71 1.34
CA ASN A 626 7.11 -30.87 2.25
C ASN A 626 7.32 -32.24 1.56
N SER A 627 7.99 -32.28 0.41
CA SER A 627 8.40 -33.53 -0.24
C SER A 627 7.26 -34.46 -0.69
N LYS A 628 6.06 -33.91 -0.94
CA LYS A 628 4.89 -34.66 -1.42
C LYS A 628 4.65 -34.52 -2.92
N PRO A 629 3.71 -35.25 -3.53
CA PRO A 629 3.18 -34.90 -4.84
C PRO A 629 2.58 -33.48 -4.86
N THR A 630 2.68 -32.76 -5.98
CA THR A 630 2.13 -31.40 -6.09
C THR A 630 0.60 -31.43 -6.06
N ILE A 631 0.01 -32.44 -6.68
CA ILE A 631 -1.42 -32.74 -6.60
C ILE A 631 -1.59 -34.19 -6.13
N SER A 632 -2.47 -34.41 -5.16
CA SER A 632 -2.81 -35.74 -4.67
C SER A 632 -4.30 -35.98 -4.80
N VAL A 633 -4.67 -37.09 -5.44
CA VAL A 633 -6.03 -37.62 -5.47
C VAL A 633 -6.19 -38.56 -4.29
N GLY A 634 -7.24 -38.36 -3.48
CA GLY A 634 -7.57 -39.22 -2.35
C GLY A 634 -8.06 -40.61 -2.78
N GLU A 635 -8.15 -41.52 -1.83
CA GLU A 635 -8.71 -42.86 -2.09
C GLU A 635 -10.19 -42.75 -2.50
N TYR A 636 -10.58 -43.52 -3.51
CA TYR A 636 -11.95 -43.51 -4.07
C TYR A 636 -12.42 -42.12 -4.55
N ALA A 637 -11.48 -41.21 -4.83
CA ALA A 637 -11.77 -39.88 -5.36
C ALA A 637 -11.66 -39.85 -6.89
N ARG A 638 -12.29 -38.85 -7.51
CA ARG A 638 -12.19 -38.59 -8.96
C ARG A 638 -11.77 -37.14 -9.21
N LEU A 639 -10.63 -36.95 -9.88
CA LEU A 639 -10.15 -35.64 -10.30
C LEU A 639 -10.28 -35.48 -11.82
N GLU A 640 -11.03 -34.49 -12.27
CA GLU A 640 -11.03 -34.01 -13.65
C GLU A 640 -10.28 -32.68 -13.73
N LEU A 641 -9.04 -32.71 -14.22
CA LEU A 641 -8.13 -31.58 -14.28
C LEU A 641 -8.21 -30.89 -15.65
N ASN A 642 -8.81 -29.71 -15.69
CA ASN A 642 -8.90 -28.87 -16.88
C ASN A 642 -7.75 -27.84 -16.92
N VAL A 643 -6.87 -27.96 -17.90
CA VAL A 643 -5.71 -27.07 -18.05
C VAL A 643 -6.01 -25.94 -19.04
N VAL A 644 -5.78 -24.71 -18.61
CA VAL A 644 -5.98 -23.49 -19.40
C VAL A 644 -4.71 -22.62 -19.36
N LYS A 645 -4.25 -22.13 -20.53
CA LYS A 645 -2.96 -21.43 -20.69
C LYS A 645 -1.76 -22.29 -20.23
N SER A 646 -0.67 -21.70 -19.76
CA SER A 646 0.56 -22.41 -19.37
C SER A 646 0.56 -22.71 -17.87
N ASN A 647 0.73 -23.97 -17.50
CA ASN A 647 0.77 -24.40 -16.11
C ASN A 647 2.01 -25.29 -15.87
N LYS A 648 2.65 -25.13 -14.72
CA LYS A 648 3.84 -25.90 -14.33
C LYS A 648 3.68 -26.48 -12.93
N LEU A 649 3.91 -27.79 -12.79
CA LEU A 649 4.03 -28.51 -11.52
C LEU A 649 5.47 -28.99 -11.38
N SER A 650 6.12 -28.71 -10.25
CA SER A 650 7.55 -29.03 -10.04
C SER A 650 7.77 -29.84 -8.77
N TYR A 651 8.94 -30.49 -8.67
CA TYR A 651 9.39 -31.42 -7.62
C TYR A 651 8.81 -32.83 -7.81
N SER A 652 7.48 -32.95 -7.80
CA SER A 652 6.75 -34.19 -8.06
C SER A 652 5.40 -33.86 -8.70
N GLY A 653 4.84 -34.78 -9.48
CA GLY A 653 3.65 -34.55 -10.29
C GLY A 653 2.34 -34.80 -9.57
N ILE A 654 1.49 -35.62 -10.20
CA ILE A 654 0.12 -35.91 -9.80
C ILE A 654 0.04 -37.35 -9.29
N TYR A 655 -0.34 -37.49 -8.02
CA TYR A 655 -0.52 -38.78 -7.37
C TYR A 655 -1.96 -39.28 -7.52
N VAL A 656 -2.11 -40.47 -8.10
CA VAL A 656 -3.36 -41.16 -8.44
C VAL A 656 -3.28 -42.59 -7.87
N PRO A 657 -3.73 -42.81 -6.62
CA PRO A 657 -3.65 -44.12 -6.00
C PRO A 657 -4.68 -45.10 -6.60
N MET A 658 -4.45 -46.39 -6.38
CA MET A 658 -5.40 -47.46 -6.66
C MET A 658 -6.82 -47.13 -6.16
N GLY A 659 -7.84 -47.46 -6.95
CA GLY A 659 -9.24 -47.17 -6.67
C GLY A 659 -9.68 -45.71 -6.89
N SER A 660 -8.77 -44.83 -7.33
CA SER A 660 -9.09 -43.45 -7.72
C SER A 660 -9.12 -43.28 -9.24
N GLN A 661 -9.67 -42.15 -9.71
CA GLN A 661 -9.71 -41.83 -11.14
C GLN A 661 -9.16 -40.41 -11.40
N PHE A 662 -8.32 -40.29 -12.42
CA PHE A 662 -7.78 -39.04 -12.91
C PHE A 662 -8.09 -38.84 -14.40
N VAL A 663 -8.60 -37.67 -14.74
CA VAL A 663 -8.88 -37.26 -16.13
C VAL A 663 -8.19 -35.93 -16.40
N LEU A 664 -7.28 -35.89 -17.37
CA LEU A 664 -6.68 -34.65 -17.87
C LEU A 664 -7.44 -34.13 -19.09
N GLY A 665 -7.93 -32.90 -19.01
CA GLY A 665 -8.67 -32.22 -20.06
C GLY A 665 -8.18 -30.78 -20.32
N GLY A 666 -8.83 -30.10 -21.26
CA GLY A 666 -8.59 -28.68 -21.55
C GLY A 666 -7.82 -28.40 -22.85
N LYS A 667 -7.30 -27.17 -22.95
CA LYS A 667 -6.65 -26.63 -24.17
C LYS A 667 -5.33 -25.90 -23.90
N GLY A 668 -4.85 -25.92 -22.66
CA GLY A 668 -3.60 -25.29 -22.24
C GLY A 668 -2.41 -26.25 -22.28
N ASP A 669 -1.26 -25.74 -21.85
CA ASP A 669 -0.02 -26.49 -21.69
C ASP A 669 0.19 -26.85 -20.22
N LEU A 670 0.57 -28.10 -19.96
CA LEU A 670 0.95 -28.60 -18.65
C LEU A 670 2.36 -29.18 -18.69
N THR A 671 3.28 -28.57 -17.94
CA THR A 671 4.62 -29.12 -17.71
C THR A 671 4.69 -29.72 -16.31
N ILE A 672 5.11 -30.97 -16.21
CA ILE A 672 5.39 -31.67 -14.95
C ILE A 672 6.90 -31.93 -14.88
N ASP A 673 7.59 -31.27 -13.96
CA ASP A 673 9.05 -31.27 -13.79
C ASP A 673 9.43 -31.99 -12.48
N CYS A 674 9.72 -33.27 -12.59
CA CYS A 674 9.99 -34.18 -11.49
C CYS A 674 11.49 -34.36 -11.26
N TYR A 675 11.94 -34.02 -10.05
CA TYR A 675 13.32 -34.18 -9.59
C TYR A 675 13.40 -34.67 -8.14
N ALA A 676 12.28 -35.20 -7.61
CA ALA A 676 12.26 -36.00 -6.39
C ALA A 676 13.05 -37.31 -6.60
N SER A 677 13.44 -37.99 -5.51
CA SER A 677 14.13 -39.29 -5.61
C SER A 677 13.27 -40.36 -6.30
N GLU A 678 11.98 -40.37 -5.97
CA GLU A 678 10.92 -41.15 -6.62
C GLU A 678 10.10 -40.21 -7.51
N GLY A 679 10.36 -40.27 -8.82
CA GLY A 679 9.76 -39.37 -9.79
C GLY A 679 8.39 -39.86 -10.22
N ILE A 680 7.32 -39.21 -9.75
CA ILE A 680 5.93 -39.50 -10.17
C ILE A 680 5.50 -38.39 -11.12
N GLY A 681 5.19 -38.73 -12.37
CA GLY A 681 4.57 -37.79 -13.32
C GLY A 681 3.06 -37.72 -13.11
N ILE A 682 2.33 -38.77 -13.50
CA ILE A 682 0.90 -38.96 -13.29
C ILE A 682 0.67 -40.43 -12.92
N GLY A 683 0.21 -40.70 -11.70
CA GLY A 683 -0.03 -42.06 -11.24
C GLY A 683 0.53 -42.32 -9.85
N ASN A 684 1.26 -43.40 -9.64
CA ASN A 684 1.79 -43.78 -8.34
C ASN A 684 3.32 -44.01 -8.37
N ASP A 685 3.92 -44.20 -7.20
CA ASP A 685 5.32 -44.55 -7.06
C ASP A 685 5.64 -45.96 -7.57
N TYR A 686 6.90 -46.37 -7.39
CA TYR A 686 7.44 -47.63 -7.89
C TYR A 686 6.91 -48.87 -7.15
N ASP A 687 6.43 -48.73 -5.92
CA ASP A 687 6.06 -49.84 -5.03
C ASP A 687 4.54 -50.02 -4.88
N HIS A 688 3.73 -49.06 -5.34
CA HIS A 688 2.28 -49.06 -5.15
C HIS A 688 1.47 -49.10 -6.46
N GLY A 689 0.20 -49.53 -6.35
CA GLY A 689 -0.75 -49.58 -7.45
C GLY A 689 -1.33 -48.21 -7.82
N TYR A 690 -1.50 -47.95 -9.12
CA TYR A 690 -2.13 -46.71 -9.63
C TYR A 690 -3.63 -46.92 -9.91
N GLY A 691 -4.39 -45.82 -9.95
CA GLY A 691 -5.80 -45.81 -10.36
C GLY A 691 -6.00 -45.48 -11.85
N ASP A 692 -7.24 -45.28 -12.30
CA ASP A 692 -7.53 -44.97 -13.71
C ASP A 692 -6.91 -43.64 -14.14
N ILE A 693 -6.20 -43.63 -15.27
CA ILE A 693 -5.57 -42.44 -15.84
C ILE A 693 -6.08 -42.23 -17.26
N ILE A 694 -6.83 -41.13 -17.46
CA ILE A 694 -7.38 -40.76 -18.76
C ILE A 694 -6.78 -39.42 -19.20
N VAL A 695 -6.23 -39.37 -20.40
CA VAL A 695 -5.71 -38.13 -21.01
C VAL A 695 -6.53 -37.84 -22.28
N ASP A 696 -7.36 -36.81 -22.21
CA ASP A 696 -8.25 -36.39 -23.30
C ASP A 696 -8.27 -34.85 -23.41
N PHE A 697 -7.18 -34.29 -23.95
CA PHE A 697 -6.96 -32.85 -23.99
C PHE A 697 -6.34 -32.42 -25.32
N SER A 698 -6.55 -31.16 -25.70
CA SER A 698 -6.11 -30.62 -27.01
C SER A 698 -4.82 -29.80 -26.94
N GLY A 699 -4.14 -29.80 -25.80
CA GLY A 699 -2.93 -29.03 -25.54
C GLY A 699 -1.64 -29.85 -25.58
N ASN A 700 -0.58 -29.35 -24.93
CA ASN A 700 0.69 -30.06 -24.77
C ASN A 700 0.89 -30.49 -23.32
N LEU A 701 1.22 -31.76 -23.10
CA LEU A 701 1.62 -32.34 -21.82
C LEU A 701 3.10 -32.68 -21.95
N GLU A 702 3.93 -32.07 -21.12
CA GLU A 702 5.36 -32.35 -21.07
C GLU A 702 5.72 -32.87 -19.68
N ILE A 703 6.21 -34.10 -19.60
CA ILE A 703 6.70 -34.72 -18.37
C ILE A 703 8.21 -34.86 -18.47
N ILE A 704 8.93 -34.22 -17.54
CA ILE A 704 10.38 -34.29 -17.41
C ILE A 704 10.66 -34.99 -16.08
N SER A 705 11.36 -36.12 -16.11
CA SER A 705 11.69 -36.89 -14.90
C SER A 705 13.20 -37.09 -14.81
N ASN A 706 13.80 -36.57 -13.74
CA ASN A 706 15.21 -36.69 -13.38
C ASN A 706 15.32 -37.36 -12.00
N SER A 707 14.98 -38.65 -11.92
CA SER A 707 14.84 -39.40 -10.67
C SER A 707 15.52 -40.77 -10.76
N ILE A 708 15.84 -41.39 -9.63
CA ILE A 708 16.47 -42.73 -9.63
C ILE A 708 15.48 -43.75 -10.21
N ASP A 709 14.27 -43.74 -9.66
CA ASP A 709 13.12 -44.50 -10.14
C ASP A 709 12.09 -43.50 -10.68
N SER A 710 11.74 -43.63 -11.96
CA SER A 710 10.86 -42.67 -12.66
C SER A 710 9.65 -43.36 -13.25
N MET A 711 8.46 -43.00 -12.75
CA MET A 711 7.15 -43.41 -13.27
C MET A 711 6.49 -42.18 -13.90
N CYS A 712 6.53 -42.06 -15.24
CA CYS A 712 5.97 -40.87 -15.90
C CYS A 712 4.44 -40.93 -15.98
N ILE A 713 3.86 -42.00 -16.54
CA ILE A 713 2.41 -42.24 -16.53
C ILE A 713 2.15 -43.69 -16.09
N GLY A 714 1.47 -43.88 -14.96
CA GLY A 714 1.19 -45.19 -14.37
C GLY A 714 1.87 -45.38 -13.01
N GLY A 715 2.37 -46.58 -12.70
CA GLY A 715 2.96 -46.83 -11.38
C GLY A 715 3.61 -48.21 -11.22
N GLY A 716 3.87 -48.59 -9.97
CA GLY A 716 4.53 -49.84 -9.61
C GLY A 716 3.75 -51.08 -9.98
N HIS A 717 2.46 -51.12 -9.64
CA HIS A 717 1.57 -52.28 -9.80
C HIS A 717 0.23 -51.89 -10.43
N ASN A 718 -0.56 -52.87 -10.86
CA ASN A 718 -1.94 -52.68 -11.33
C ASN A 718 -2.85 -53.78 -10.79
N ASP A 719 -3.04 -53.79 -9.47
CA ASP A 719 -3.77 -54.86 -8.79
C ASP A 719 -5.30 -54.72 -8.87
N ASP A 720 -5.80 -53.60 -9.40
CA ASP A 720 -7.23 -53.26 -9.51
C ASP A 720 -7.70 -53.15 -10.97
N ASP A 721 -6.96 -53.74 -11.92
CA ASP A 721 -7.26 -53.71 -13.36
C ASP A 721 -7.48 -52.28 -13.92
N SER A 722 -6.80 -51.28 -13.35
CA SER A 722 -6.91 -49.87 -13.77
C SER A 722 -6.41 -49.66 -15.20
N ASP A 723 -7.04 -48.72 -15.90
CA ASP A 723 -6.74 -48.41 -17.30
C ASP A 723 -5.89 -47.13 -17.44
N ILE A 724 -4.94 -47.17 -18.38
CA ILE A 724 -4.25 -45.98 -18.89
C ILE A 724 -4.77 -45.70 -20.31
N ASP A 725 -5.62 -44.67 -20.44
CA ASP A 725 -6.30 -44.31 -21.69
C ASP A 725 -5.85 -42.93 -22.20
N LEU A 726 -4.95 -42.93 -23.19
CA LEU A 726 -4.39 -41.75 -23.84
C LEU A 726 -5.16 -41.43 -25.13
N ARG A 727 -6.32 -40.80 -25.01
CA ARG A 727 -7.27 -40.57 -26.12
C ARG A 727 -6.82 -39.53 -27.13
N SER A 728 -6.31 -38.40 -26.65
CA SER A 728 -5.97 -37.25 -27.49
C SER A 728 -4.90 -36.35 -26.85
N GLY A 729 -4.22 -35.55 -27.69
CA GLY A 729 -3.26 -34.53 -27.26
C GLY A 729 -1.82 -34.80 -27.69
N ASN A 730 -0.94 -33.83 -27.42
CA ASN A 730 0.49 -33.94 -27.69
C ASN A 730 1.25 -34.21 -26.38
N ILE A 731 1.74 -35.43 -26.20
CA ILE A 731 2.39 -35.88 -24.98
C ILE A 731 3.89 -36.04 -25.26
N LYS A 732 4.71 -35.31 -24.51
CA LYS A 732 6.17 -35.40 -24.53
C LYS A 732 6.68 -35.91 -23.20
N ILE A 733 7.53 -36.93 -23.23
CA ILE A 733 8.14 -37.52 -22.04
C ILE A 733 9.65 -37.50 -22.18
N PHE A 734 10.34 -36.85 -21.25
CA PHE A 734 11.79 -36.86 -21.12
C PHE A 734 12.17 -37.54 -19.81
N MET A 735 12.65 -38.77 -19.88
CA MET A 735 12.95 -39.59 -18.70
C MET A 735 14.44 -39.90 -18.61
N TYR A 736 15.04 -39.52 -17.48
CA TYR A 736 16.43 -39.76 -17.14
C TYR A 736 16.50 -40.49 -15.80
N SER A 737 16.66 -41.82 -15.83
CA SER A 737 16.55 -42.63 -14.62
C SER A 737 17.39 -43.91 -14.61
N HIS A 738 17.57 -44.54 -13.45
CA HIS A 738 18.14 -45.88 -13.39
C HIS A 738 17.10 -46.91 -13.81
N ASN A 739 15.96 -46.92 -13.11
CA ASN A 739 14.77 -47.68 -13.48
C ASN A 739 13.70 -46.71 -13.96
N GLY A 740 13.11 -46.99 -15.12
CA GLY A 740 12.22 -46.02 -15.76
C GLY A 740 11.06 -46.66 -16.49
N LEU A 741 9.91 -45.99 -16.41
CA LEU A 741 8.70 -46.32 -17.12
C LEU A 741 8.08 -45.04 -17.66
N ALA A 742 7.97 -44.92 -18.99
CA ALA A 742 7.30 -43.78 -19.59
C ALA A 742 5.76 -43.93 -19.51
N VAL A 743 5.20 -45.08 -19.90
CA VAL A 743 3.76 -45.36 -19.79
C VAL A 743 3.53 -46.83 -19.41
N GLY A 744 2.83 -47.11 -18.30
CA GLY A 744 2.35 -48.46 -17.97
C GLY A 744 2.51 -48.89 -16.51
N SER A 745 2.95 -50.12 -16.27
CA SER A 745 3.29 -50.63 -14.94
C SER A 745 4.72 -51.15 -14.82
N PHE A 746 5.41 -50.97 -13.69
CA PHE A 746 6.78 -51.46 -13.57
C PHE A 746 6.86 -52.95 -13.17
N ASN A 747 6.13 -53.36 -12.13
CA ASN A 747 6.14 -54.71 -11.55
C ASN A 747 4.72 -55.34 -11.50
N GLY A 748 3.83 -54.94 -12.41
CA GLY A 748 2.49 -55.50 -12.51
C GLY A 748 1.92 -55.48 -13.93
N ASP A 749 0.63 -55.79 -14.00
CA ASP A 749 -0.12 -55.80 -15.25
C ASP A 749 -0.31 -54.37 -15.78
N ALA A 750 -0.55 -54.22 -17.07
CA ALA A 750 -0.74 -52.90 -17.68
C ALA A 750 -1.77 -52.98 -18.80
N ASN A 751 -2.87 -52.24 -18.64
CA ASN A 751 -3.91 -52.05 -19.65
C ASN A 751 -3.75 -50.65 -20.24
N ILE A 752 -3.27 -50.57 -21.48
CA ILE A 752 -2.91 -49.32 -22.13
C ILE A 752 -3.65 -49.17 -23.45
N GLU A 753 -4.48 -48.14 -23.57
CA GLU A 753 -5.09 -47.71 -24.83
C GLU A 753 -4.57 -46.34 -25.24
N ILE A 754 -4.12 -46.21 -26.49
CA ILE A 754 -3.61 -44.97 -27.08
C ILE A 754 -4.43 -44.67 -28.33
N GLY A 755 -5.24 -43.61 -28.26
CA GLY A 755 -6.18 -43.19 -29.28
C GLY A 755 -5.51 -42.59 -30.52
N GLU A 756 -6.25 -42.54 -31.63
CA GLU A 756 -5.75 -42.07 -32.93
C GLU A 756 -5.42 -40.58 -33.00
N ASN A 757 -6.00 -39.78 -32.09
CA ASN A 757 -5.76 -38.35 -32.01
C ASN A 757 -4.63 -38.00 -31.03
N CYS A 758 -3.91 -39.01 -30.54
CA CYS A 758 -2.76 -38.83 -29.66
C CYS A 758 -1.46 -38.80 -30.46
N LYS A 759 -0.56 -37.90 -30.08
CA LYS A 759 0.82 -37.89 -30.54
C LYS A 759 1.75 -38.02 -29.34
N LEU A 760 2.62 -39.02 -29.38
CA LEU A 760 3.48 -39.38 -28.25
C LEU A 760 4.95 -39.29 -28.67
N ASP A 761 5.72 -38.44 -27.99
CA ASP A 761 7.16 -38.25 -28.20
C ASP A 761 7.90 -38.60 -26.91
N ILE A 762 8.62 -39.72 -26.92
CA ILE A 762 9.25 -40.30 -25.74
C ILE A 762 10.76 -40.31 -25.92
N THR A 763 11.49 -39.62 -25.06
CA THR A 763 12.95 -39.66 -24.98
C THR A 763 13.37 -40.22 -23.63
N ILE A 764 14.10 -41.34 -23.66
CA ILE A 764 14.50 -42.09 -22.47
C ILE A 764 16.02 -42.27 -22.45
N SER A 765 16.61 -42.02 -21.29
CA SER A 765 17.97 -42.43 -20.97
C SER A 765 18.02 -43.13 -19.62
N GLY A 766 18.45 -44.39 -19.59
CA GLY A 766 18.54 -45.11 -18.32
C GLY A 766 19.20 -46.48 -18.33
N ILE A 767 19.16 -47.18 -17.19
CA ILE A 767 19.76 -48.52 -17.09
C ILE A 767 18.73 -49.57 -17.52
N LYS A 768 17.57 -49.59 -16.87
CA LYS A 768 16.49 -50.55 -17.11
C LYS A 768 15.20 -49.78 -17.35
N VAL A 769 14.77 -49.70 -18.61
CA VAL A 769 13.70 -48.79 -19.00
C VAL A 769 12.66 -49.41 -19.92
N THR A 770 11.40 -49.06 -19.70
CA THR A 770 10.27 -49.41 -20.56
C THR A 770 9.63 -48.14 -21.10
N GLY A 771 9.47 -48.06 -22.42
CA GLY A 771 8.72 -46.98 -23.07
C GLY A 771 7.23 -47.10 -22.77
N ILE A 772 6.57 -48.07 -23.38
CA ILE A 772 5.14 -48.31 -23.23
C ILE A 772 4.95 -49.79 -22.89
N GLY A 773 4.31 -50.10 -21.77
CA GLY A 773 3.97 -51.47 -21.40
C GLY A 773 4.33 -51.82 -19.97
N SER A 774 4.92 -53.00 -19.77
CA SER A 774 5.30 -53.46 -18.44
C SER A 774 6.77 -53.84 -18.35
N CYS A 775 7.38 -53.68 -17.17
CA CYS A 775 8.68 -54.31 -16.92
C CYS A 775 8.51 -55.79 -16.51
N LYS A 776 7.50 -56.14 -15.70
CA LYS A 776 7.08 -57.51 -15.39
C LYS A 776 5.57 -57.61 -15.24
N GLY A 777 4.96 -58.64 -15.81
CA GLY A 777 3.51 -58.89 -15.71
C GLY A 777 2.84 -59.05 -17.08
N ILE A 778 1.51 -58.98 -17.09
CA ILE A 778 0.69 -59.05 -18.31
C ILE A 778 0.50 -57.65 -18.87
N SER A 779 0.95 -57.40 -20.10
CA SER A 779 0.77 -56.10 -20.75
C SER A 779 -0.16 -56.19 -21.97
N THR A 780 -1.30 -55.51 -21.90
CA THR A 780 -2.26 -55.35 -22.99
C THR A 780 -2.15 -53.93 -23.54
N ILE A 781 -1.59 -53.80 -24.73
CA ILE A 781 -1.30 -52.50 -25.36
C ILE A 781 -2.08 -52.40 -26.66
N SER A 782 -2.90 -51.37 -26.80
CA SER A 782 -3.64 -51.05 -28.03
C SER A 782 -3.31 -49.61 -28.44
N SER A 783 -2.80 -49.40 -29.65
CA SER A 783 -2.42 -48.07 -30.13
C SER A 783 -2.91 -47.81 -31.55
N GLY A 784 -3.48 -46.62 -31.78
CA GLY A 784 -3.75 -46.05 -33.10
C GLY A 784 -3.00 -44.74 -33.36
N ALA A 785 -2.01 -44.41 -32.54
CA ALA A 785 -1.37 -43.11 -32.45
C ALA A 785 -0.08 -42.98 -33.28
N ASP A 786 0.36 -41.74 -33.49
CA ASP A 786 1.72 -41.46 -33.94
C ASP A 786 2.68 -41.48 -32.73
N ILE A 787 3.66 -42.38 -32.74
CA ILE A 787 4.63 -42.58 -31.66
C ILE A 787 6.04 -42.34 -32.18
N THR A 788 6.75 -41.40 -31.59
CA THR A 788 8.19 -41.22 -31.79
C THR A 788 8.91 -41.56 -30.49
N MET A 789 9.92 -42.41 -30.57
CA MET A 789 10.66 -42.84 -29.38
C MET A 789 12.17 -42.85 -29.64
N SER A 790 12.92 -42.30 -28.71
CA SER A 790 14.37 -42.39 -28.66
C SER A 790 14.78 -42.94 -27.30
N CYS A 791 15.51 -44.05 -27.28
CA CYS A 791 15.94 -44.70 -26.05
C CYS A 791 17.44 -44.97 -26.06
N THR A 792 18.12 -44.61 -24.97
CA THR A 792 19.54 -44.92 -24.74
C THR A 792 19.71 -45.62 -23.39
N GLY A 793 20.49 -46.70 -23.32
CA GLY A 793 20.64 -47.39 -22.03
C GLY A 793 21.34 -48.74 -22.01
N ALA A 794 21.19 -49.49 -20.92
CA ALA A 794 21.71 -50.84 -20.80
C ALA A 794 20.67 -51.89 -21.26
N GLN A 795 19.45 -51.79 -20.75
CA GLN A 795 18.31 -52.66 -21.07
C GLN A 795 17.07 -51.81 -21.36
N ALA A 796 16.45 -52.02 -22.51
CA ALA A 796 15.28 -51.23 -22.89
C ALA A 796 14.22 -52.04 -23.64
N VAL A 797 12.96 -51.69 -23.43
CA VAL A 797 11.87 -52.06 -24.34
C VAL A 797 11.17 -50.80 -24.81
N GLY A 798 10.94 -50.71 -26.12
CA GLY A 798 10.15 -49.63 -26.70
C GLY A 798 8.68 -49.78 -26.34
N ILE A 799 8.02 -50.77 -26.94
CA ILE A 799 6.61 -51.12 -26.69
C ILE A 799 6.53 -52.61 -26.33
N GLY A 800 6.09 -52.95 -25.12
CA GLY A 800 5.87 -54.34 -24.69
C GLY A 800 6.41 -54.65 -23.29
N VAL A 801 7.11 -55.79 -23.15
CA VAL A 801 7.51 -56.35 -21.84
C VAL A 801 9.03 -56.50 -21.71
N LEU A 802 9.62 -55.87 -20.69
CA LEU A 802 11.08 -55.85 -20.51
C LEU A 802 11.66 -57.13 -19.92
N GLU A 803 11.06 -57.71 -18.88
CA GLU A 803 11.55 -58.94 -18.25
C GLU A 803 10.54 -60.07 -18.46
N GLU A 804 10.12 -60.73 -17.38
CA GLU A 804 9.20 -61.86 -17.42
C GLU A 804 7.76 -61.36 -17.51
N GLY A 805 7.01 -61.86 -18.49
CA GLY A 805 5.62 -61.50 -18.67
C GLY A 805 4.98 -62.02 -19.94
N GLU A 806 3.69 -61.79 -20.08
CA GLU A 806 2.88 -62.18 -21.23
C GLU A 806 2.05 -60.99 -21.72
N GLY A 807 1.31 -61.14 -22.81
CA GLY A 807 0.30 -60.16 -23.17
C GLY A 807 0.09 -60.00 -24.66
N SER A 808 -0.38 -58.81 -25.04
CA SER A 808 -0.67 -58.49 -26.43
C SER A 808 -0.36 -57.05 -26.78
N ILE A 809 0.16 -56.84 -27.98
CA ILE A 809 0.39 -55.53 -28.58
C ILE A 809 -0.45 -55.47 -29.85
N TYR A 810 -1.35 -54.51 -29.94
CA TYR A 810 -2.15 -54.26 -31.14
C TYR A 810 -1.97 -52.83 -31.63
N ILE A 811 -1.18 -52.67 -32.69
CA ILE A 811 -1.02 -51.42 -33.41
C ILE A 811 -2.07 -51.41 -34.53
N LYS A 812 -3.12 -50.61 -34.36
CA LYS A 812 -4.30 -50.52 -35.24
C LYS A 812 -4.04 -49.71 -36.51
N GLN A 813 -3.22 -48.66 -36.37
CA GLN A 813 -2.79 -47.69 -37.40
C GLN A 813 -1.71 -46.76 -36.82
N GLY A 814 -1.29 -45.75 -37.58
CA GLY A 814 -0.39 -44.68 -37.14
C GLY A 814 1.05 -44.85 -37.59
N THR A 815 1.88 -43.85 -37.31
CA THR A 815 3.32 -43.86 -37.63
C THR A 815 4.14 -44.08 -36.37
N ILE A 816 4.95 -45.14 -36.34
CA ILE A 816 5.86 -45.44 -35.23
C ILE A 816 7.29 -45.27 -35.69
N ASN A 817 8.00 -44.29 -35.13
CA ASN A 817 9.41 -44.03 -35.39
C ASN A 817 10.23 -44.30 -34.13
N MET A 818 11.12 -45.28 -34.16
CA MET A 818 11.94 -45.64 -33.01
C MET A 818 13.42 -45.56 -33.32
N LYS A 819 14.16 -44.90 -32.43
CA LYS A 819 15.62 -44.89 -32.40
C LYS A 819 16.10 -45.48 -31.09
N MET A 820 16.56 -46.73 -31.13
CA MET A 820 16.98 -47.48 -29.94
C MET A 820 18.50 -47.64 -29.95
N ARG A 821 19.15 -47.26 -28.86
CA ARG A 821 20.61 -47.28 -28.66
C ARG A 821 20.93 -47.82 -27.27
N SER A 822 20.62 -49.09 -27.06
CA SER A 822 20.79 -49.75 -25.76
C SER A 822 21.55 -51.06 -25.88
N GLY A 823 22.30 -51.44 -24.84
CA GLY A 823 23.08 -52.69 -24.83
C GLY A 823 22.24 -53.92 -25.19
N LYS A 824 21.08 -54.07 -24.56
CA LYS A 824 20.08 -55.10 -24.88
C LYS A 824 18.72 -54.45 -25.04
N HIS A 825 18.00 -54.72 -26.12
CA HIS A 825 16.65 -54.17 -26.27
C HIS A 825 15.72 -54.92 -27.22
N SER A 826 14.42 -54.75 -26.99
CA SER A 826 13.37 -55.04 -27.98
C SER A 826 12.64 -53.76 -28.35
N CYS A 827 12.40 -53.49 -29.63
CA CYS A 827 11.68 -52.27 -30.03
C CYS A 827 10.18 -52.45 -29.84
N ILE A 828 9.60 -53.53 -30.37
CA ILE A 828 8.18 -53.90 -30.16
C ILE A 828 8.11 -55.39 -29.81
N GLY A 829 7.59 -55.76 -28.65
CA GLY A 829 7.46 -57.14 -28.17
C GLY A 829 8.10 -57.33 -26.80
N ALA A 830 8.59 -58.54 -26.51
CA ALA A 830 9.20 -58.85 -25.22
C ALA A 830 10.70 -59.17 -25.28
N MET A 831 11.44 -58.87 -24.21
CA MET A 831 12.82 -59.34 -24.06
C MET A 831 12.89 -60.74 -23.41
N LYS A 832 12.11 -60.99 -22.35
CA LYS A 832 12.06 -62.28 -21.61
C LYS A 832 10.62 -62.76 -21.33
N GLY A 833 9.72 -62.58 -22.30
CA GLY A 833 8.30 -62.92 -22.16
C GLY A 833 7.68 -63.35 -23.49
N SER A 834 6.40 -63.73 -23.46
CA SER A 834 5.63 -64.17 -24.64
C SER A 834 4.49 -63.20 -24.94
N VAL A 835 4.69 -62.31 -25.92
CA VAL A 835 3.74 -61.24 -26.25
C VAL A 835 3.23 -61.37 -27.68
N ASN A 836 1.92 -61.53 -27.83
CA ASN A 836 1.29 -61.58 -29.16
C ASN A 836 1.25 -60.20 -29.79
N THR A 837 2.00 -59.99 -30.87
CA THR A 837 2.10 -58.70 -31.54
C THR A 837 1.31 -58.71 -32.85
N LYS A 838 0.37 -57.78 -32.99
CA LYS A 838 -0.40 -57.55 -34.20
C LYS A 838 -0.24 -56.11 -34.66
N ILE A 839 0.23 -55.93 -35.89
CA ILE A 839 0.40 -54.63 -36.54
C ILE A 839 -0.51 -54.58 -37.75
N LYS A 840 -1.35 -53.57 -37.83
CA LYS A 840 -2.31 -53.36 -38.92
C LYS A 840 -2.29 -51.90 -39.38
N ASN A 841 -2.40 -51.66 -40.69
CA ASN A 841 -2.54 -50.33 -41.29
C ASN A 841 -1.54 -49.27 -40.79
N ALA A 842 -0.31 -49.67 -40.46
CA ALA A 842 0.67 -48.79 -39.81
C ALA A 842 1.97 -48.65 -40.61
N GLU A 843 2.68 -47.54 -40.40
CA GLU A 843 4.04 -47.34 -40.88
C GLU A 843 5.01 -47.36 -39.71
N ILE A 844 5.94 -48.31 -39.71
CA ILE A 844 6.91 -48.51 -38.63
C ILE A 844 8.32 -48.33 -39.19
N THR A 845 9.07 -47.40 -38.60
CA THR A 845 10.49 -47.18 -38.87
C THR A 845 11.30 -47.41 -37.61
N ILE A 846 12.25 -48.35 -37.65
CA ILE A 846 13.13 -48.67 -36.53
C ILE A 846 14.58 -48.47 -36.95
N ASP A 847 15.33 -47.72 -36.15
CA ASP A 847 16.77 -47.57 -36.22
C ASP A 847 17.38 -48.03 -34.89
N SER A 848 18.06 -49.17 -34.89
CA SER A 848 18.46 -49.91 -33.70
C SER A 848 19.96 -50.20 -33.70
N GLU A 849 20.62 -49.98 -32.57
CA GLU A 849 22.03 -50.33 -32.36
C GLU A 849 22.28 -50.83 -30.93
N GLY A 850 22.97 -51.96 -30.78
CA GLY A 850 23.21 -52.59 -29.48
C GLY A 850 24.02 -53.88 -29.54
N ASP A 851 24.09 -54.63 -28.44
CA ASP A 851 24.72 -55.96 -28.41
C ASP A 851 23.69 -57.06 -28.72
N GLU A 852 22.58 -57.12 -27.97
CA GLU A 852 21.44 -58.02 -28.22
C GLU A 852 20.20 -57.22 -28.61
N VAL A 853 19.77 -57.32 -29.87
CA VAL A 853 18.72 -56.46 -30.41
C VAL A 853 17.61 -57.27 -31.06
N THR A 854 16.38 -57.01 -30.65
CA THR A 854 15.16 -57.46 -31.33
C THR A 854 14.42 -56.26 -31.91
N GLY A 855 14.13 -56.28 -33.21
CA GLY A 855 13.30 -55.27 -33.87
C GLY A 855 11.84 -55.42 -33.46
N ILE A 856 11.16 -56.43 -34.02
CA ILE A 856 9.75 -56.72 -33.72
C ILE A 856 9.58 -58.18 -33.31
N GLY A 857 8.83 -58.41 -32.24
CA GLY A 857 8.53 -59.69 -31.63
C GLY A 857 9.34 -59.97 -30.36
N ASP A 858 9.37 -61.23 -29.95
CA ASP A 858 9.97 -61.67 -28.71
C ASP A 858 11.43 -62.12 -28.90
N ALA A 859 12.33 -61.57 -28.09
CA ALA A 859 13.74 -61.91 -28.14
C ALA A 859 13.98 -63.38 -27.71
N LEU A 860 13.28 -63.85 -26.69
CA LEU A 860 13.41 -65.21 -26.14
C LEU A 860 12.07 -65.98 -26.04
N GLY A 861 10.93 -65.29 -26.14
CA GLY A 861 9.61 -65.92 -25.99
C GLY A 861 8.99 -66.46 -27.28
N SER A 862 7.74 -66.90 -27.16
CA SER A 862 7.00 -67.63 -28.20
C SER A 862 5.71 -66.93 -28.64
N GLY A 863 5.60 -65.62 -28.46
CA GLY A 863 4.47 -64.84 -28.94
C GLY A 863 4.35 -64.88 -30.47
N ASN A 864 3.11 -64.83 -30.95
CA ASN A 864 2.83 -64.77 -32.38
C ASN A 864 2.97 -63.34 -32.89
N LEU A 865 3.51 -63.19 -34.10
CA LEU A 865 3.61 -61.92 -34.80
C LEU A 865 2.74 -61.92 -36.06
N THR A 866 1.89 -60.92 -36.20
CA THR A 866 1.06 -60.74 -37.41
C THR A 866 1.17 -59.31 -37.90
N ILE A 867 1.57 -59.11 -39.16
CA ILE A 867 1.69 -57.80 -39.81
C ILE A 867 0.75 -57.79 -41.03
N ILE A 868 -0.21 -56.87 -41.05
CA ILE A 868 -1.28 -56.80 -42.05
C ILE A 868 -1.38 -55.39 -42.64
N ASP A 869 -1.47 -55.26 -43.97
CA ASP A 869 -1.66 -53.97 -44.66
C ASP A 869 -0.71 -52.84 -44.18
N SER A 870 0.54 -53.18 -43.84
CA SER A 870 1.48 -52.28 -43.15
C SER A 870 2.84 -52.17 -43.84
N LYS A 871 3.56 -51.10 -43.55
CA LYS A 871 4.92 -50.86 -44.04
C LYS A 871 5.90 -50.82 -42.87
N VAL A 872 6.88 -51.71 -42.89
CA VAL A 872 7.91 -51.80 -41.85
C VAL A 872 9.29 -51.64 -42.47
N SER A 873 10.05 -50.68 -41.97
CA SER A 873 11.44 -50.42 -42.37
C SER A 873 12.34 -50.46 -41.14
N MET A 874 13.34 -51.33 -41.15
CA MET A 874 14.23 -51.53 -40.00
C MET A 874 15.70 -51.41 -40.42
N THR A 875 16.50 -50.75 -39.59
CA THR A 875 17.96 -50.81 -39.62
C THR A 875 18.43 -51.32 -38.26
N VAL A 876 19.12 -52.46 -38.24
CA VAL A 876 19.56 -53.12 -37.01
C VAL A 876 21.07 -53.38 -37.09
N ASN A 877 21.84 -52.72 -36.24
CA ASN A 877 23.28 -52.91 -36.12
C ASN A 877 23.61 -53.51 -34.75
N ALA A 878 23.87 -54.82 -34.67
CA ALA A 878 24.09 -55.48 -33.39
C ALA A 878 25.04 -56.67 -33.43
N GLY A 879 25.58 -57.02 -32.26
CA GLY A 879 26.37 -58.24 -32.06
C GLY A 879 25.55 -59.52 -32.30
N ASN A 880 24.32 -59.53 -31.79
CA ASN A 880 23.32 -60.59 -31.95
C ASN A 880 21.97 -59.98 -32.38
N PRO A 881 21.78 -59.71 -33.69
CA PRO A 881 20.57 -59.08 -34.19
C PRO A 881 19.45 -60.09 -34.49
N LYS A 882 18.23 -59.71 -34.14
CA LYS A 882 16.97 -60.27 -34.62
C LYS A 882 16.11 -59.13 -35.12
N ASP A 883 15.90 -59.00 -36.43
CA ASP A 883 14.99 -57.99 -36.95
C ASP A 883 13.53 -58.35 -36.67
N ILE A 884 13.13 -59.57 -37.03
CA ILE A 884 11.92 -60.21 -36.51
C ILE A 884 12.32 -61.37 -35.60
N GLY A 885 11.90 -61.33 -34.34
CA GLY A 885 12.24 -62.33 -33.33
C GLY A 885 11.01 -63.06 -32.80
N THR A 886 10.98 -64.38 -32.90
CA THR A 886 10.15 -65.24 -32.04
C THR A 886 10.83 -66.62 -32.00
N SER A 887 10.84 -67.28 -30.84
CA SER A 887 11.54 -68.56 -30.68
C SER A 887 10.75 -69.74 -31.27
N SER A 888 9.43 -69.73 -31.10
CA SER A 888 8.51 -70.78 -31.57
C SER A 888 7.10 -70.28 -31.92
N GLY A 889 6.87 -68.96 -31.91
CA GLY A 889 5.61 -68.36 -32.34
C GLY A 889 5.49 -68.30 -33.86
N ASP A 890 4.25 -68.16 -34.34
CA ASP A 890 3.97 -68.02 -35.77
C ASP A 890 4.21 -66.57 -36.23
N VAL A 891 4.77 -66.42 -37.45
CA VAL A 891 5.02 -65.11 -38.07
C VAL A 891 4.24 -65.03 -39.37
N GLN A 892 3.22 -64.18 -39.40
CA GLN A 892 2.36 -63.97 -40.57
C GLN A 892 2.49 -62.55 -41.10
N ILE A 893 2.80 -62.42 -42.40
CA ILE A 893 2.93 -61.13 -43.09
C ILE A 893 1.97 -61.14 -44.28
N GLN A 894 0.91 -60.32 -44.22
CA GLN A 894 -0.18 -60.28 -45.20
C GLN A 894 -0.28 -58.88 -45.80
N ASN A 895 -0.28 -58.78 -47.13
CA ASN A 895 -0.36 -57.51 -47.88
C ASN A 895 0.57 -56.41 -47.36
N SER A 896 1.75 -56.78 -46.84
CA SER A 896 2.64 -55.86 -46.11
C SER A 896 4.04 -55.88 -46.69
N THR A 897 4.75 -54.76 -46.58
CA THR A 897 6.16 -54.66 -46.99
C THR A 897 7.05 -54.55 -45.76
N VAL A 898 7.92 -55.54 -45.56
CA VAL A 898 8.95 -55.52 -44.51
C VAL A 898 10.33 -55.48 -45.16
N SER A 899 11.05 -54.38 -44.98
CA SER A 899 12.42 -54.19 -45.45
C SER A 899 13.34 -53.98 -44.25
N SER A 900 14.28 -54.90 -44.05
CA SER A 900 15.20 -54.85 -42.93
C SER A 900 16.66 -54.82 -43.40
N LEU A 901 17.48 -53.97 -42.79
CA LEU A 901 18.92 -53.89 -43.02
C LEU A 901 19.64 -54.29 -41.72
N VAL A 902 20.12 -55.52 -41.66
CA VAL A 902 20.78 -56.09 -40.48
C VAL A 902 22.29 -56.17 -40.72
N ASN A 903 23.09 -55.42 -39.95
CA ASN A 903 24.55 -55.35 -40.10
C ASN A 903 24.97 -55.13 -41.57
N ASN A 904 24.36 -54.14 -42.24
CA ASN A 904 24.50 -53.82 -43.66
C ASN A 904 24.06 -54.91 -44.67
N LYS A 905 23.34 -55.95 -44.23
CA LYS A 905 22.76 -56.99 -45.10
C LYS A 905 21.26 -56.83 -45.18
N ARG A 906 20.72 -56.84 -46.40
CA ARG A 906 19.27 -56.69 -46.61
C ARG A 906 18.55 -58.01 -46.40
N ILE A 907 17.52 -58.00 -45.56
CA ILE A 907 16.58 -59.08 -45.32
C ILE A 907 15.22 -58.66 -45.88
N THR A 908 14.62 -59.51 -46.69
CA THR A 908 13.32 -59.30 -47.32
C THR A 908 12.40 -60.46 -47.00
N TYR A 909 11.20 -60.13 -46.54
CA TYR A 909 10.17 -61.11 -46.23
C TYR A 909 9.18 -61.20 -47.39
N ALA A 910 8.78 -62.43 -47.74
CA ALA A 910 7.71 -62.63 -48.71
C ALA A 910 6.36 -62.40 -48.01
N SER A 911 5.54 -61.50 -48.56
CA SER A 911 4.14 -61.41 -48.16
C SER A 911 3.41 -62.67 -48.64
N THR A 912 2.69 -63.32 -47.73
CA THR A 912 1.70 -64.35 -48.07
C THR A 912 0.37 -63.74 -48.46
#